data_AF-A0A813X1W0-F1
#
_entry.id   AF-A0A813X1W0-F1
#
_cell.length_a   1.000
_cell.length_b   1.000
_cell.length_c   1.000
_cell.angle_alpha   90.00
_cell.angle_beta   90.00
_cell.angle_gamma   90.00
#
_symmetry.space_group_name_H-M   'P 1'
#
loop_
_entity.id
_entity.type
_entity.pdbx_description
1 polymer ?
#
loop_
_entity_poly.entity_id
_entity_poly.type
_entity_poly.pdbx_seq_one_letter_code
_entity_poly.pdbx_strand_id
1 'polypeptide(L)'
;MTSSSYMLERELLGSARTIIDAHSNTTLTQPSPHNTFRGSYGISSQLPYTTPTTSYHHLGYGTASTDNYESKKALADLQDQIRLLKKDLEKKDGLIQELTSMKDPTRHVHFEKDRYESLIGQDRTSLEAARRELDQCRIKVEGLAQDLRETTIKSSAKDERINELKHEIESLKKEHDLVIHANNQLRLRLRELESNITSYDSVTNKSSLTISSLQKDLKEKQDQLLELQSRIRTHMEERETSERKTDTLNKKLQELFSQLSVTLGTDYGQPTTVAFDKVMTRVADINAENTLLKGKLIKIEEINRTLENESQANRSTLQQMSNQLHSFEQFNVNHRFQTDSIKAERDVALNDKETIKKELETVKSRLDSVQKAWQNARGELDQRETRFSSNELHLKQLENDALYSKSCFDAFKQQVSQLLSDGYVKVEPKEDEIKEKIRLLMQSSKDRGIIITNLQNQKEQLSKQVQEQIDLNKEEDKKRRHTESHILELEQKVKTLDNNYTTTEVYRENLKQDKAKFLYFLERLASIMKIENVSNEFGYELNPDIILTRAEQLMKLENDSIIDQKSSNYSLQRKIKQLKEQIENKDLHLDLLRKKVISLEEGRLVKTDLEREIDDHVLLSRKMKTKVETLTQQVNDLKNENTQLKAQITDVHTLKGRLAEREKEVRRLLEDINKLENTRDRQAVKISTLQDRIHAVDDDANQNLLSSDNTVRALSNELRFLKGSLEQVTEREQRLLDFRALIARMLGLDAKTLAVPDYEITARLERLLTTVQPTMAIPFVQVPTSTTKSTNITQQHQSPYQYHHHHHPRHQNTHSAHGRHRSPSPISRRTQGGHRARSLSPLQVGIDPRTY
;
A
#
# COMPACT_ATOMS: atom_id res chain seq x y z
N MET A 1 -22.28 -31.01 53.93
CA MET A 1 -23.73 -31.12 54.16
C MET A 1 -24.45 -30.39 53.02
N THR A 2 -25.36 -31.10 52.36
CA THR A 2 -26.63 -30.63 51.75
C THR A 2 -26.61 -29.38 50.84
N SER A 3 -26.70 -29.54 49.50
CA SER A 3 -27.95 -29.72 48.70
C SER A 3 -28.55 -28.37 48.26
N SER A 4 -29.14 -28.18 47.07
CA SER A 4 -29.57 -29.12 46.02
C SER A 4 -29.68 -28.42 44.64
N SER A 5 -29.97 -29.22 43.59
CA SER A 5 -30.89 -28.90 42.47
C SER A 5 -30.33 -28.79 41.03
N TYR A 6 -30.29 -29.94 40.34
CA TYR A 6 -30.89 -30.24 39.01
C TYR A 6 -30.62 -29.31 37.79
N MET A 7 -30.32 -29.77 36.56
CA MET A 7 -30.27 -31.09 35.89
C MET A 7 -28.99 -31.18 34.99
N LEU A 8 -28.51 -32.26 34.34
CA LEU A 8 -29.04 -33.55 33.84
C LEU A 8 -29.93 -33.44 32.56
N GLU A 9 -29.88 -34.33 31.54
CA GLU A 9 -29.03 -35.51 31.26
C GLU A 9 -28.87 -35.76 29.72
N ARG A 10 -28.03 -36.75 29.41
CA ARG A 10 -27.56 -37.38 28.16
C ARG A 10 -28.49 -37.63 26.95
N GLU A 11 -27.81 -37.70 25.80
CA GLU A 11 -27.76 -38.76 24.75
C GLU A 11 -28.89 -39.78 24.49
N LEU A 12 -28.95 -40.15 23.19
CA LEU A 12 -29.27 -41.47 22.57
C LEU A 12 -30.71 -41.80 22.07
N LEU A 13 -30.72 -42.24 20.80
CA LEU A 13 -31.61 -43.21 20.10
C LEU A 13 -33.00 -42.80 19.55
N GLY A 14 -33.33 -43.36 18.38
CA GLY A 14 -34.66 -43.36 17.74
C GLY A 14 -34.72 -42.62 16.38
N SER A 15 -34.42 -43.22 15.21
CA SER A 15 -35.21 -44.21 14.43
C SER A 15 -36.51 -43.59 13.84
N ALA A 16 -36.89 -43.71 12.55
CA ALA A 16 -36.37 -44.55 11.46
C ALA A 16 -36.88 -44.16 10.03
N ARG A 17 -36.19 -44.69 8.98
CA ARG A 17 -36.75 -45.29 7.74
C ARG A 17 -37.26 -44.38 6.56
N THR A 18 -37.17 -44.75 5.28
CA THR A 18 -36.85 -46.08 4.62
C THR A 18 -36.45 -45.99 3.11
N ILE A 19 -35.60 -46.95 2.64
CA ILE A 19 -35.61 -47.66 1.30
C ILE A 19 -35.24 -46.84 0.02
N ILE A 20 -34.56 -47.32 -1.05
CA ILE A 20 -34.07 -48.67 -1.51
C ILE A 20 -32.55 -48.61 -1.80
N ASP A 21 -31.84 -49.72 -1.63
CA ASP A 21 -30.60 -50.04 -2.35
C ASP A 21 -30.73 -51.47 -2.92
N ALA A 22 -30.15 -51.77 -4.10
CA ALA A 22 -30.22 -53.12 -4.68
C ALA A 22 -28.99 -53.47 -5.54
N HIS A 23 -28.25 -54.49 -5.12
CA HIS A 23 -27.25 -55.23 -5.91
C HIS A 23 -27.74 -56.66 -6.14
N SER A 24 -27.42 -57.24 -7.31
CA SER A 24 -27.40 -58.69 -7.47
C SER A 24 -26.41 -59.13 -8.56
N ASN A 25 -25.49 -60.02 -8.17
CA ASN A 25 -24.67 -60.80 -9.09
C ASN A 25 -25.46 -62.01 -9.62
N THR A 26 -25.13 -62.51 -10.81
CA THR A 26 -25.37 -63.93 -11.15
C THR A 26 -24.34 -64.41 -12.19
N THR A 27 -24.14 -65.73 -12.24
CA THR A 27 -22.92 -66.38 -12.75
C THR A 27 -23.22 -67.34 -13.91
N LEU A 28 -22.16 -67.81 -14.60
CA LEU A 28 -22.09 -69.06 -15.38
C LEU A 28 -22.87 -69.16 -16.71
N THR A 29 -22.15 -69.22 -17.85
CA THR A 29 -21.84 -70.49 -18.57
C THR A 29 -20.97 -70.26 -19.83
N GLN A 30 -20.22 -71.29 -20.23
CA GLN A 30 -19.46 -71.41 -21.49
C GLN A 30 -20.21 -72.41 -22.42
N PRO A 31 -19.99 -72.47 -23.76
CA PRO A 31 -18.76 -73.09 -24.30
C PRO A 31 -18.21 -72.56 -25.66
N SER A 32 -17.01 -73.05 -25.99
CA SER A 32 -16.25 -72.92 -27.27
C SER A 32 -16.78 -73.93 -28.34
N PRO A 33 -16.07 -74.30 -29.46
CA PRO A 33 -14.80 -73.82 -30.06
C PRO A 33 -14.76 -73.73 -31.62
N HIS A 34 -13.64 -73.20 -32.18
CA HIS A 34 -12.84 -73.92 -33.19
C HIS A 34 -11.45 -73.26 -33.44
N ASN A 35 -10.39 -74.07 -33.32
CA ASN A 35 -9.26 -74.32 -34.25
C ASN A 35 -8.49 -73.12 -34.90
N THR A 36 -7.14 -73.14 -35.04
CA THR A 36 -6.16 -74.26 -34.98
C THR A 36 -4.72 -73.76 -34.74
N PHE A 37 -3.85 -74.59 -34.12
CA PHE A 37 -2.38 -74.76 -34.35
C PHE A 37 -1.40 -73.53 -34.31
N ARG A 38 -0.09 -73.64 -33.96
CA ARG A 38 0.74 -74.62 -33.21
C ARG A 38 2.17 -74.08 -33.02
N GLY A 39 2.65 -74.00 -31.76
CA GLY A 39 4.07 -73.99 -31.36
C GLY A 39 4.96 -72.80 -31.80
N SER A 40 6.22 -72.68 -31.34
CA SER A 40 6.90 -73.22 -30.15
C SER A 40 8.34 -72.67 -30.06
N TYR A 41 8.80 -72.26 -28.86
CA TYR A 41 10.18 -71.76 -28.55
C TYR A 41 10.56 -70.44 -29.27
N GLY A 42 11.44 -69.57 -28.79
CA GLY A 42 12.19 -69.50 -27.52
C GLY A 42 13.47 -68.65 -27.68
N ILE A 43 13.91 -67.96 -26.61
CA ILE A 43 15.26 -67.37 -26.40
C ILE A 43 15.58 -65.97 -27.00
N SER A 44 15.66 -65.00 -26.08
CA SER A 44 16.71 -63.96 -25.87
C SER A 44 16.94 -62.72 -26.77
N SER A 45 16.78 -61.57 -26.11
CA SER A 45 17.70 -60.41 -26.00
C SER A 45 17.93 -59.37 -27.11
N GLN A 46 17.89 -58.12 -26.62
CA GLN A 46 18.53 -56.87 -27.06
C GLN A 46 17.79 -55.92 -28.04
N LEU A 47 17.98 -54.64 -27.70
CA LEU A 47 17.72 -53.36 -28.40
C LEU A 47 18.33 -53.32 -29.84
N PRO A 48 18.12 -52.28 -30.71
CA PRO A 48 17.58 -50.93 -30.45
C PRO A 48 16.75 -50.27 -31.61
N TYR A 49 16.48 -48.96 -31.47
CA TYR A 49 16.31 -47.89 -32.48
C TYR A 49 15.35 -48.03 -33.70
N THR A 50 14.56 -46.97 -33.92
CA THR A 50 14.06 -46.58 -35.26
C THR A 50 14.27 -45.08 -35.52
N THR A 51 14.62 -44.75 -36.76
CA THR A 51 14.60 -43.40 -37.34
C THR A 51 13.33 -43.22 -38.20
N PRO A 52 12.93 -41.98 -38.53
CA PRO A 52 12.06 -41.71 -39.67
C PRO A 52 12.80 -40.98 -40.81
N THR A 53 12.53 -41.38 -42.06
CA THR A 53 13.14 -40.79 -43.27
C THR A 53 12.10 -40.05 -44.12
N THR A 54 12.32 -38.74 -44.26
CA THR A 54 12.09 -37.82 -45.39
C THR A 54 11.35 -38.29 -46.66
N SER A 55 10.41 -37.46 -47.15
CA SER A 55 10.31 -37.11 -48.60
C SER A 55 9.46 -35.83 -48.88
N TYR A 56 10.09 -34.83 -49.51
CA TYR A 56 9.67 -33.87 -50.57
C TYR A 56 8.17 -33.59 -50.89
N HIS A 57 7.73 -32.43 -51.44
CA HIS A 57 8.35 -31.18 -51.94
C HIS A 57 7.23 -30.12 -52.20
N HIS A 58 7.46 -28.81 -52.00
CA HIS A 58 7.31 -27.78 -53.07
C HIS A 58 7.79 -26.37 -52.64
N LEU A 59 8.07 -25.49 -53.61
CA LEU A 59 8.71 -24.16 -53.41
C LEU A 59 7.69 -23.00 -53.34
N GLY A 60 8.09 -21.93 -52.63
CA GLY A 60 7.59 -20.57 -52.77
C GLY A 60 8.71 -19.56 -52.45
N TYR A 61 8.90 -18.53 -53.29
CA TYR A 61 9.99 -17.54 -53.17
C TYR A 61 9.53 -16.22 -52.52
N GLY A 62 10.47 -15.54 -51.84
CA GLY A 62 10.32 -14.19 -51.26
C GLY A 62 10.03 -14.21 -49.75
N THR A 63 10.61 -13.35 -48.90
CA THR A 63 11.54 -12.22 -49.10
C THR A 63 12.59 -12.18 -47.98
N ALA A 64 13.76 -11.60 -48.22
CA ALA A 64 14.79 -11.46 -47.19
C ALA A 64 14.37 -10.49 -46.06
N SER A 65 14.52 -10.90 -44.80
CA SER A 65 14.35 -10.05 -43.61
C SER A 65 15.67 -9.93 -42.83
N THR A 66 15.87 -8.79 -42.18
CA THR A 66 17.15 -8.29 -41.64
C THR A 66 17.57 -8.85 -40.28
N ASP A 67 16.79 -9.76 -39.71
CA ASP A 67 16.81 -10.10 -38.27
C ASP A 67 18.03 -10.92 -37.79
N ASN A 68 18.82 -11.44 -38.72
CA ASN A 68 19.97 -12.34 -38.43
C ASN A 68 21.27 -11.58 -38.12
N TYR A 69 21.31 -10.25 -38.25
CA TYR A 69 22.48 -9.44 -37.87
C TYR A 69 22.37 -8.90 -36.44
N GLU A 70 21.20 -8.41 -36.04
CA GLU A 70 20.96 -7.92 -34.67
C GLU A 70 21.04 -9.06 -33.64
N SER A 71 20.47 -10.23 -33.96
CA SER A 71 20.57 -11.42 -33.09
C SER A 71 22.01 -11.87 -32.84
N LYS A 72 22.90 -11.75 -33.84
CA LYS A 72 24.34 -12.07 -33.68
C LYS A 72 25.09 -11.00 -32.90
N LYS A 73 24.72 -9.73 -33.06
CA LYS A 73 25.31 -8.62 -32.30
C LYS A 73 24.92 -8.71 -30.81
N ALA A 74 23.64 -8.92 -30.51
CA ALA A 74 23.17 -9.11 -29.14
C ALA A 74 23.82 -10.33 -28.46
N LEU A 75 24.08 -11.41 -29.20
CA LEU A 75 24.81 -12.58 -28.68
C LEU A 75 26.29 -12.26 -28.38
N ALA A 76 26.95 -11.44 -29.20
CA ALA A 76 28.32 -10.98 -28.96
C ALA A 76 28.39 -10.03 -27.75
N ASP A 77 27.48 -9.06 -27.66
CA ASP A 77 27.39 -8.12 -26.53
C ASP A 77 27.14 -8.86 -25.20
N LEU A 78 26.32 -9.91 -25.20
CA LEU A 78 26.12 -10.81 -24.04
C LEU A 78 27.38 -11.62 -23.70
N GLN A 79 28.13 -12.12 -24.69
CA GLN A 79 29.38 -12.85 -24.45
C GLN A 79 30.46 -11.95 -23.84
N ASP A 80 30.55 -10.68 -24.24
CA ASP A 80 31.50 -9.74 -23.67
C ASP A 80 31.06 -9.22 -22.28
N GLN A 81 29.76 -9.08 -22.00
CA GLN A 81 29.27 -8.89 -20.62
C GLN A 81 29.65 -10.07 -19.70
N ILE A 82 29.49 -11.31 -20.17
CA ILE A 82 29.87 -12.51 -19.40
C ILE A 82 31.39 -12.55 -19.15
N ARG A 83 32.23 -12.13 -20.12
CA ARG A 83 33.68 -11.95 -19.89
C ARG A 83 33.98 -10.91 -18.83
N LEU A 84 33.30 -9.76 -18.86
CA LEU A 84 33.52 -8.68 -17.91
C LEU A 84 33.18 -9.14 -16.47
N LEU A 85 32.04 -9.80 -16.31
CA LEU A 85 31.58 -10.35 -15.02
C LEU A 85 32.50 -11.46 -14.51
N LYS A 86 33.04 -12.32 -15.37
CA LYS A 86 34.08 -13.29 -14.97
C LYS A 86 35.35 -12.63 -14.47
N LYS A 87 35.83 -11.59 -15.15
CA LYS A 87 37.03 -10.84 -14.75
C LYS A 87 36.86 -10.11 -13.42
N ASP A 88 35.64 -9.64 -13.11
CA ASP A 88 35.33 -9.03 -11.82
C ASP A 88 35.08 -10.05 -10.70
N LEU A 89 34.68 -11.29 -11.03
CA LEU A 89 34.71 -12.43 -10.11
C LEU A 89 36.15 -12.80 -9.75
N GLU A 90 37.04 -12.98 -10.74
CA GLU A 90 38.46 -13.28 -10.52
C GLU A 90 39.17 -12.23 -9.64
N LYS A 91 38.84 -10.93 -9.80
CA LYS A 91 39.34 -9.88 -8.90
C LYS A 91 38.82 -10.02 -7.47
N LYS A 92 37.55 -10.38 -7.29
CA LYS A 92 36.93 -10.56 -5.97
C LYS A 92 37.49 -11.79 -5.28
N ASP A 93 37.67 -12.89 -6.00
CA ASP A 93 38.31 -14.11 -5.49
C ASP A 93 39.78 -13.85 -5.12
N GLY A 94 40.51 -13.05 -5.92
CA GLY A 94 41.84 -12.57 -5.57
C GLY A 94 41.87 -11.73 -4.28
N LEU A 95 40.93 -10.79 -4.11
CA LEU A 95 40.80 -9.97 -2.90
C LEU A 95 40.44 -10.82 -1.67
N ILE A 96 39.58 -11.84 -1.84
CA ILE A 96 39.26 -12.81 -0.79
C ILE A 96 40.50 -13.64 -0.44
N GLN A 97 41.29 -14.08 -1.43
CA GLN A 97 42.52 -14.82 -1.19
C GLN A 97 43.57 -13.97 -0.46
N GLU A 98 43.67 -12.69 -0.78
CA GLU A 98 44.55 -11.73 -0.09
C GLU A 98 44.11 -11.53 1.38
N LEU A 99 42.82 -11.28 1.62
CA LEU A 99 42.23 -11.16 2.97
C LEU A 99 42.34 -12.45 3.80
N THR A 100 42.26 -13.62 3.17
CA THR A 100 42.37 -14.92 3.85
C THR A 100 43.84 -15.34 4.09
N SER A 101 44.81 -14.66 3.49
CA SER A 101 46.25 -14.93 3.66
C SER A 101 46.88 -14.24 4.88
N MET A 102 46.18 -13.29 5.50
CA MET A 102 46.63 -12.52 6.67
C MET A 102 46.63 -13.39 7.95
N LYS A 103 47.70 -14.18 8.10
CA LYS A 103 47.99 -14.98 9.31
C LYS A 103 48.41 -14.10 10.49
N ASP A 104 48.10 -14.57 11.70
CA ASP A 104 48.34 -13.93 12.99
C ASP A 104 49.67 -13.15 13.16
N PRO A 105 49.61 -11.94 13.73
CA PRO A 105 50.73 -11.32 14.43
C PRO A 105 50.61 -11.53 15.95
N THR A 106 50.63 -12.78 16.43
CA THR A 106 50.87 -13.08 17.86
C THR A 106 52.34 -12.78 18.19
N ARG A 107 52.68 -11.49 18.27
CA ARG A 107 53.99 -11.04 18.76
C ARG A 107 54.08 -11.30 20.26
N HIS A 108 54.89 -12.28 20.64
CA HIS A 108 55.49 -12.34 21.97
C HIS A 108 56.17 -10.99 22.26
N VAL A 109 55.74 -10.32 23.32
CA VAL A 109 56.51 -9.22 23.93
C VAL A 109 57.06 -9.72 25.25
N HIS A 110 58.38 -9.74 25.34
CA HIS A 110 59.15 -10.08 26.52
C HIS A 110 59.08 -8.91 27.50
N PHE A 111 58.78 -9.16 28.78
CA PHE A 111 58.75 -8.12 29.82
C PHE A 111 59.57 -8.55 31.04
N GLU A 112 60.74 -7.94 31.15
CA GLU A 112 61.56 -7.79 32.36
C GLU A 112 61.83 -6.27 32.49
N LYS A 113 61.99 -5.65 33.66
CA LYS A 113 61.90 -6.11 35.06
C LYS A 113 61.96 -4.86 35.98
N ASP A 114 61.34 -4.96 37.17
CA ASP A 114 61.47 -4.11 38.37
C ASP A 114 61.54 -2.57 38.25
N ARG A 115 60.57 -1.87 38.88
CA ARG A 115 60.88 -0.82 39.90
C ARG A 115 59.66 -0.30 40.69
N TYR A 116 59.87 -0.22 42.00
CA TYR A 116 59.15 0.55 43.04
C TYR A 116 57.78 0.12 43.56
N GLU A 117 57.85 -0.56 44.71
CA GLU A 117 56.81 -0.62 45.73
C GLU A 117 56.45 0.79 46.28
N SER A 118 55.31 1.36 45.87
CA SER A 118 54.64 2.48 46.60
C SER A 118 53.18 2.79 46.22
N LEU A 119 52.53 2.05 45.31
CA LEU A 119 51.19 2.42 44.77
C LEU A 119 50.01 1.54 45.21
N ILE A 120 50.19 0.65 46.20
CA ILE A 120 49.27 -0.46 46.52
C ILE A 120 47.87 -0.01 46.99
N GLY A 121 47.70 1.24 47.44
CA GLY A 121 46.39 1.77 47.87
C GLY A 121 45.49 2.29 46.74
N GLN A 122 46.07 2.89 45.69
CA GLN A 122 45.32 3.66 44.68
C GLN A 122 45.14 2.91 43.36
N ASP A 123 46.11 2.06 42.99
CA ASP A 123 45.94 1.15 41.87
C ASP A 123 44.92 0.06 42.14
N ARG A 124 44.71 -0.35 43.41
CA ARG A 124 43.76 -1.41 43.74
C ARG A 124 42.31 -1.00 43.44
N THR A 125 41.91 0.23 43.75
CA THR A 125 40.56 0.73 43.44
C THR A 125 40.39 0.99 41.94
N SER A 126 41.43 1.45 41.25
CA SER A 126 41.47 1.57 39.78
C SER A 126 41.32 0.20 39.09
N LEU A 127 42.05 -0.82 39.57
CA LEU A 127 41.99 -2.19 39.06
C LEU A 127 40.65 -2.86 39.37
N GLU A 128 40.06 -2.63 40.55
CA GLU A 128 38.72 -3.11 40.90
C GLU A 128 37.63 -2.40 40.07
N ALA A 129 37.80 -1.12 39.73
CA ALA A 129 36.91 -0.40 38.81
C ALA A 129 37.02 -0.95 37.37
N ALA A 130 38.24 -1.07 36.83
CA ALA A 130 38.48 -1.64 35.51
C ALA A 130 37.98 -3.10 35.39
N ARG A 131 38.06 -3.89 36.48
CA ARG A 131 37.45 -5.23 36.55
C ARG A 131 35.92 -5.17 36.50
N ARG A 132 35.27 -4.27 37.24
CA ARG A 132 33.80 -4.10 37.17
C ARG A 132 33.32 -3.63 35.80
N GLU A 133 34.09 -2.77 35.13
CA GLU A 133 33.81 -2.35 33.75
C GLU A 133 34.03 -3.50 32.74
N LEU A 134 35.09 -4.31 32.93
CA LEU A 134 35.32 -5.53 32.14
C LEU A 134 34.18 -6.53 32.32
N ASP A 135 33.71 -6.74 33.55
CA ASP A 135 32.60 -7.65 33.85
C ASP A 135 31.26 -7.11 33.32
N GLN A 136 31.00 -5.79 33.37
CA GLN A 136 29.85 -5.18 32.67
C GLN A 136 29.93 -5.35 31.15
N CYS A 137 31.12 -5.18 30.56
CA CYS A 137 31.33 -5.41 29.14
C CYS A 137 31.14 -6.89 28.78
N ARG A 138 31.59 -7.83 29.62
CA ARG A 138 31.31 -9.27 29.46
C ARG A 138 29.83 -9.58 29.50
N ILE A 139 29.09 -9.08 30.50
CA ILE A 139 27.63 -9.28 30.60
C ILE A 139 26.90 -8.70 29.37
N LYS A 140 27.32 -7.53 28.87
CA LYS A 140 26.79 -6.96 27.61
C LYS A 140 27.12 -7.83 26.40
N VAL A 141 28.34 -8.37 26.31
CA VAL A 141 28.75 -9.26 25.21
C VAL A 141 28.00 -10.60 25.27
N GLU A 142 27.77 -11.17 26.45
CA GLU A 142 26.96 -12.37 26.62
C GLU A 142 25.48 -12.12 26.27
N GLY A 143 24.92 -10.98 26.69
CA GLY A 143 23.57 -10.56 26.30
C GLY A 143 23.43 -10.41 24.78
N LEU A 144 24.33 -9.65 24.15
CA LEU A 144 24.35 -9.49 22.69
C LEU A 144 24.58 -10.82 21.96
N ALA A 145 25.41 -11.73 22.50
CA ALA A 145 25.63 -13.07 21.94
C ALA A 145 24.42 -14.01 22.16
N GLN A 146 23.55 -13.72 23.13
CA GLN A 146 22.27 -14.41 23.31
C GLN A 146 21.21 -13.84 22.36
N ASP A 147 21.10 -12.52 22.23
CA ASP A 147 20.23 -11.85 21.23
C ASP A 147 20.59 -12.29 19.80
N LEU A 148 21.88 -12.42 19.49
CA LEU A 148 22.35 -12.94 18.21
C LEU A 148 21.94 -14.40 17.99
N ARG A 149 21.99 -15.26 19.03
CA ARG A 149 21.51 -16.65 18.95
C ARG A 149 20.00 -16.70 18.76
N GLU A 150 19.23 -15.92 19.51
CA GLU A 150 17.77 -15.86 19.35
C GLU A 150 17.34 -15.34 17.98
N THR A 151 17.99 -14.31 17.45
CA THR A 151 17.71 -13.79 16.11
C THR A 151 18.12 -14.79 15.01
N THR A 152 19.21 -15.54 15.21
CA THR A 152 19.62 -16.63 14.31
C THR A 152 18.57 -17.76 14.29
N ILE A 153 18.09 -18.20 15.46
CA ILE A 153 17.01 -19.21 15.57
C ILE A 153 15.69 -18.70 14.95
N LYS A 154 15.35 -17.43 15.15
CA LYS A 154 14.18 -16.79 14.52
C LYS A 154 14.34 -16.64 13.00
N SER A 155 15.57 -16.60 12.48
CA SER A 155 15.84 -16.66 11.04
C SER A 155 15.69 -18.08 10.52
N SER A 156 16.34 -19.08 11.14
CA SER A 156 16.27 -20.47 10.67
C SER A 156 14.84 -21.00 10.65
N ALA A 157 14.02 -20.68 11.65
CA ALA A 157 12.60 -21.03 11.65
C ALA A 157 11.79 -20.36 10.51
N LYS A 158 12.18 -19.16 10.07
CA LYS A 158 11.59 -18.51 8.88
C LYS A 158 12.10 -19.17 7.60
N ASP A 159 13.36 -19.55 7.53
CA ASP A 159 13.95 -20.23 6.38
C ASP A 159 13.34 -21.64 6.20
N GLU A 160 13.10 -22.36 7.29
CA GLU A 160 12.32 -23.60 7.32
C GLU A 160 10.90 -23.38 6.79
N ARG A 161 10.16 -22.38 7.30
CA ARG A 161 8.81 -22.07 6.82
C ARG A 161 8.78 -21.63 5.36
N ILE A 162 9.79 -20.91 4.88
CA ILE A 162 9.96 -20.57 3.46
C ILE A 162 10.18 -21.83 2.62
N ASN A 163 10.95 -22.79 3.14
CA ASN A 163 11.17 -24.06 2.45
C ASN A 163 9.91 -24.94 2.43
N GLU A 164 9.11 -25.00 3.51
CA GLU A 164 7.79 -25.65 3.50
C GLU A 164 6.88 -25.05 2.41
N LEU A 165 6.74 -23.72 2.37
CA LEU A 165 5.92 -23.02 1.37
C LEU A 165 6.43 -23.24 -0.06
N LYS A 166 7.75 -23.36 -0.28
CA LYS A 166 8.29 -23.77 -1.58
C LYS A 166 7.88 -25.18 -1.97
N HIS A 167 7.91 -26.15 -1.04
CA HIS A 167 7.47 -27.53 -1.33
C HIS A 167 5.96 -27.59 -1.62
N GLU A 168 5.16 -26.81 -0.89
CA GLU A 168 3.71 -26.68 -1.13
C GLU A 168 3.42 -26.09 -2.54
N ILE A 169 4.10 -25.01 -2.91
CA ILE A 169 4.03 -24.42 -4.26
C ILE A 169 4.46 -25.43 -5.33
N GLU A 170 5.52 -26.20 -5.10
CA GLU A 170 6.01 -27.21 -6.05
C GLU A 170 5.05 -28.40 -6.20
N SER A 171 4.33 -28.74 -5.13
CA SER A 171 3.24 -29.74 -5.16
C SER A 171 2.03 -29.24 -5.96
N LEU A 172 1.58 -28.00 -5.69
CA LEU A 172 0.45 -27.38 -6.40
C LEU A 172 0.73 -27.18 -7.89
N LYS A 173 1.98 -26.86 -8.28
CA LYS A 173 2.39 -26.84 -9.70
C LYS A 173 2.24 -28.21 -10.36
N LYS A 174 2.71 -29.28 -9.72
CA LYS A 174 2.59 -30.65 -10.26
C LYS A 174 1.13 -31.07 -10.42
N GLU A 175 0.27 -30.73 -9.45
CA GLU A 175 -1.17 -30.97 -9.55
C GLU A 175 -1.81 -30.18 -10.70
N HIS A 176 -1.47 -28.90 -10.83
CA HIS A 176 -1.91 -28.04 -11.93
C HIS A 176 -1.46 -28.57 -13.31
N ASP A 177 -0.23 -29.06 -13.44
CA ASP A 177 0.30 -29.62 -14.69
C ASP A 177 -0.40 -30.94 -15.05
N LEU A 178 -0.74 -31.78 -14.06
CA LEU A 178 -1.58 -32.97 -14.26
C LEU A 178 -3.00 -32.60 -14.74
N VAL A 179 -3.61 -31.56 -14.17
CA VAL A 179 -4.92 -31.03 -14.60
C VAL A 179 -4.85 -30.47 -16.03
N ILE A 180 -3.78 -29.75 -16.39
CA ILE A 180 -3.54 -29.30 -17.78
C ILE A 180 -3.44 -30.49 -18.72
N HIS A 181 -2.67 -31.52 -18.36
CA HIS A 181 -2.51 -32.72 -19.19
C HIS A 181 -3.86 -33.44 -19.40
N ALA A 182 -4.65 -33.62 -18.35
CA ALA A 182 -6.00 -34.18 -18.44
C ALA A 182 -6.94 -33.32 -19.31
N ASN A 183 -6.91 -31.99 -19.16
CA ASN A 183 -7.71 -31.08 -19.99
C ASN A 183 -7.33 -31.17 -21.47
N ASN A 184 -6.03 -31.28 -21.78
CA ASN A 184 -5.54 -31.46 -23.14
C ASN A 184 -5.96 -32.81 -23.75
N GLN A 185 -5.93 -33.90 -22.98
CA GLN A 185 -6.47 -35.20 -23.43
C GLN A 185 -7.98 -35.14 -23.71
N LEU A 186 -8.76 -34.47 -22.84
CA LEU A 186 -10.19 -34.26 -23.07
C LEU A 186 -10.45 -33.43 -24.32
N ARG A 187 -9.68 -32.35 -24.56
CA ARG A 187 -9.77 -31.53 -25.77
C ARG A 187 -9.44 -32.30 -27.05
N LEU A 188 -8.44 -33.19 -27.02
CA LEU A 188 -8.11 -34.06 -28.16
C LEU A 188 -9.27 -35.00 -28.47
N ARG A 189 -9.82 -35.67 -27.45
CA ARG A 189 -10.96 -36.58 -27.60
C ARG A 189 -12.24 -35.86 -28.05
N LEU A 190 -12.41 -34.59 -27.68
CA LEU A 190 -13.52 -33.74 -28.14
C LEU A 190 -13.38 -33.47 -29.66
N ARG A 191 -12.19 -33.11 -30.15
CA ARG A 191 -11.93 -32.95 -31.60
C ARG A 191 -12.11 -34.24 -32.39
N GLU A 192 -11.72 -35.39 -31.83
CA GLU A 192 -11.96 -36.70 -32.46
C GLU A 192 -13.47 -36.96 -32.62
N LEU A 193 -14.27 -36.65 -31.60
CA LEU A 193 -15.74 -36.76 -31.66
C LEU A 193 -16.35 -35.75 -32.65
N GLU A 194 -15.89 -34.51 -32.68
CA GLU A 194 -16.31 -33.50 -33.68
C GLU A 194 -16.00 -33.96 -35.11
N SER A 195 -14.79 -34.47 -35.35
CA SER A 195 -14.39 -35.05 -36.64
C SER A 195 -15.30 -36.23 -37.02
N ASN A 196 -15.60 -37.13 -36.08
CA ASN A 196 -16.50 -38.25 -36.31
C ASN A 196 -17.92 -37.79 -36.68
N ILE A 197 -18.46 -36.77 -35.99
CA ILE A 197 -19.76 -36.16 -36.32
C ILE A 197 -19.76 -35.62 -37.76
N THR A 198 -18.76 -34.83 -38.16
CA THR A 198 -18.68 -34.32 -39.55
C THR A 198 -18.56 -35.45 -40.57
N SER A 199 -17.91 -36.57 -40.22
CA SER A 199 -17.85 -37.75 -41.07
C SER A 199 -19.23 -38.41 -41.22
N TYR A 200 -20.00 -38.54 -40.14
CA TYR A 200 -21.36 -39.08 -40.16
C TYR A 200 -22.30 -38.16 -40.96
N ASP A 201 -22.22 -36.85 -40.79
CA ASP A 201 -22.97 -35.88 -41.60
C ASP A 201 -22.62 -35.99 -43.09
N SER A 202 -21.37 -36.27 -43.45
CA SER A 202 -21.00 -36.53 -44.85
C SER A 202 -21.62 -37.82 -45.39
N VAL A 203 -21.83 -38.83 -44.55
CA VAL A 203 -22.44 -40.12 -44.92
C VAL A 203 -23.96 -40.02 -44.98
N THR A 204 -24.60 -39.31 -44.06
CA THR A 204 -26.06 -39.07 -44.08
C THR A 204 -26.48 -38.17 -45.25
N ASN A 205 -25.67 -37.17 -45.60
CA ASN A 205 -25.90 -36.38 -46.82
C ASN A 205 -25.79 -37.25 -48.09
N LYS A 206 -24.80 -38.15 -48.17
CA LYS A 206 -24.68 -39.11 -49.29
C LYS A 206 -25.86 -40.07 -49.36
N SER A 207 -26.30 -40.66 -48.23
CA SER A 207 -27.46 -41.56 -48.23
C SER A 207 -28.76 -40.83 -48.54
N SER A 208 -28.94 -39.59 -48.07
CA SER A 208 -30.07 -38.72 -48.42
C SER A 208 -30.15 -38.46 -49.93
N LEU A 209 -29.01 -38.17 -50.58
CA LEU A 209 -28.94 -38.01 -52.04
C LEU A 209 -29.35 -39.29 -52.78
N THR A 210 -28.86 -40.47 -52.34
CA THR A 210 -29.26 -41.77 -52.92
C THR A 210 -30.73 -42.08 -52.71
N ILE A 211 -31.31 -41.75 -51.55
CA ILE A 211 -32.75 -41.90 -51.29
C ILE A 211 -33.55 -40.99 -52.20
N SER A 212 -33.12 -39.74 -52.40
CA SER A 212 -33.78 -38.77 -53.29
C SER A 212 -33.75 -39.22 -54.76
N SER A 213 -32.64 -39.81 -55.23
CA SER A 213 -32.60 -40.37 -56.60
C SER A 213 -33.52 -41.58 -56.74
N LEU A 214 -33.52 -42.50 -55.78
CA LEU A 214 -34.43 -43.66 -55.80
C LEU A 214 -35.91 -43.27 -55.72
N GLN A 215 -36.25 -42.22 -54.98
CA GLN A 215 -37.62 -41.66 -54.94
C GLN A 215 -38.03 -41.03 -56.28
N LYS A 216 -37.10 -40.38 -57.00
CA LYS A 216 -37.34 -39.87 -58.34
C LYS A 216 -37.57 -41.01 -59.34
N ASP A 217 -36.71 -42.01 -59.34
CA ASP A 217 -36.83 -43.19 -60.22
C ASP A 217 -38.13 -43.96 -59.96
N LEU A 218 -38.51 -44.13 -58.68
CA LEU A 218 -39.79 -44.75 -58.30
C LEU A 218 -40.99 -43.97 -58.87
N LYS A 219 -40.93 -42.63 -58.80
CA LYS A 219 -41.99 -41.77 -59.37
C LYS A 219 -42.06 -41.89 -60.89
N GLU A 220 -40.92 -41.84 -61.59
CA GLU A 220 -40.87 -42.03 -63.04
C GLU A 220 -41.42 -43.41 -63.47
N LYS A 221 -41.17 -44.46 -62.67
CA LYS A 221 -41.75 -45.79 -62.90
C LYS A 221 -43.26 -45.83 -62.61
N GLN A 222 -43.74 -45.09 -61.62
CA GLN A 222 -45.16 -44.98 -61.29
C GLN A 222 -45.92 -44.20 -62.38
N ASP A 223 -45.34 -43.14 -62.93
CA ASP A 223 -45.89 -42.38 -64.05
C ASP A 223 -45.95 -43.24 -65.34
N GLN A 224 -44.88 -44.01 -65.64
CA GLN A 224 -44.88 -45.01 -66.73
C GLN A 224 -45.95 -46.10 -66.55
N LEU A 225 -46.22 -46.53 -65.32
CA LEU A 225 -47.24 -47.52 -65.02
C LEU A 225 -48.66 -46.96 -65.26
N LEU A 226 -48.90 -45.69 -64.89
CA LEU A 226 -50.15 -44.99 -65.19
C LEU A 226 -50.35 -44.77 -66.70
N GLU A 227 -49.29 -44.45 -67.44
CA GLU A 227 -49.34 -44.34 -68.91
C GLU A 227 -49.71 -45.67 -69.57
N LEU A 228 -49.08 -46.78 -69.14
CA LEU A 228 -49.40 -48.13 -69.63
C LEU A 228 -50.84 -48.55 -69.27
N GLN A 229 -51.32 -48.23 -68.06
CA GLN A 229 -52.72 -48.45 -67.69
C GLN A 229 -53.70 -47.66 -68.57
N SER A 230 -53.39 -46.38 -68.84
CA SER A 230 -54.17 -45.54 -69.75
C SER A 230 -54.22 -46.12 -71.18
N ARG A 231 -53.07 -46.60 -71.68
CA ARG A 231 -52.94 -47.22 -73.00
C ARG A 231 -53.68 -48.55 -73.14
N ILE A 232 -53.66 -49.38 -72.09
CA ILE A 232 -54.47 -50.61 -72.02
C ILE A 232 -55.97 -50.26 -72.06
N ARG A 233 -56.39 -49.22 -71.34
CA ARG A 233 -57.79 -48.76 -71.34
C ARG A 233 -58.24 -48.29 -72.72
N THR A 234 -57.43 -47.49 -73.43
CA THR A 234 -57.75 -47.07 -74.81
C THR A 234 -57.88 -48.26 -75.75
N HIS A 235 -56.97 -49.24 -75.68
CA HIS A 235 -57.07 -50.46 -76.50
C HIS A 235 -58.29 -51.33 -76.16
N MET A 236 -58.79 -51.33 -74.91
CA MET A 236 -60.06 -52.00 -74.58
C MET A 236 -61.27 -51.26 -75.16
N GLU A 237 -61.30 -49.93 -75.08
CA GLU A 237 -62.36 -49.10 -75.67
C GLU A 237 -62.37 -49.23 -77.21
N GLU A 238 -61.20 -49.24 -77.86
CA GLU A 238 -61.04 -49.55 -79.28
C GLU A 238 -61.59 -50.95 -79.64
N ARG A 239 -61.25 -51.98 -78.85
CA ARG A 239 -61.76 -53.34 -79.04
C ARG A 239 -63.29 -53.40 -78.95
N GLU A 240 -63.91 -52.81 -77.92
CA GLU A 240 -65.37 -52.79 -77.79
C GLU A 240 -66.05 -52.13 -79.00
N THR A 241 -65.49 -51.02 -79.52
CA THR A 241 -66.06 -50.36 -80.70
C THR A 241 -65.89 -51.17 -81.99
N SER A 242 -64.87 -52.04 -82.07
CA SER A 242 -64.70 -53.01 -83.16
C SER A 242 -65.72 -54.14 -83.07
N GLU A 243 -65.90 -54.71 -81.88
CA GLU A 243 -66.84 -55.81 -81.59
C GLU A 243 -68.30 -55.40 -81.88
N ARG A 244 -68.69 -54.18 -81.50
CA ARG A 244 -69.99 -53.58 -81.86
C ARG A 244 -70.18 -53.41 -83.37
N LYS A 245 -69.12 -53.12 -84.14
CA LYS A 245 -69.20 -52.99 -85.62
C LYS A 245 -69.46 -54.35 -86.27
N THR A 246 -68.77 -55.41 -85.83
CA THR A 246 -69.01 -56.78 -86.34
C THR A 246 -70.45 -57.26 -86.11
N ASP A 247 -71.04 -56.98 -84.94
CA ASP A 247 -72.45 -57.33 -84.67
C ASP A 247 -73.45 -56.62 -85.60
N THR A 248 -73.19 -55.35 -85.93
CA THR A 248 -74.06 -54.60 -86.87
C THR A 248 -73.96 -55.09 -88.31
N LEU A 249 -72.81 -55.66 -88.71
CA LEU A 249 -72.63 -56.23 -90.05
C LEU A 249 -73.28 -57.62 -90.19
N ASN A 250 -73.18 -58.48 -89.17
CA ASN A 250 -73.84 -59.79 -89.16
C ASN A 250 -75.37 -59.69 -89.26
N LYS A 251 -75.99 -58.69 -88.61
CA LYS A 251 -77.44 -58.45 -88.71
C LYS A 251 -77.87 -58.03 -90.12
N LYS A 252 -77.10 -57.18 -90.80
CA LYS A 252 -77.37 -56.76 -92.19
C LYS A 252 -77.20 -57.90 -93.21
N LEU A 253 -76.29 -58.84 -92.95
CA LEU A 253 -76.08 -60.00 -93.82
C LEU A 253 -77.27 -60.98 -93.77
N GLN A 254 -77.84 -61.21 -92.58
CA GLN A 254 -79.05 -62.02 -92.39
C GLN A 254 -80.27 -61.43 -93.11
N GLU A 255 -80.43 -60.11 -93.07
CA GLU A 255 -81.57 -59.40 -93.69
C GLU A 255 -81.53 -59.44 -95.23
N LEU A 256 -80.33 -59.39 -95.83
CA LEU A 256 -80.15 -59.51 -97.28
C LEU A 256 -80.52 -60.90 -97.83
N PHE A 257 -80.20 -61.99 -97.12
CA PHE A 257 -80.60 -63.33 -97.54
C PHE A 257 -82.13 -63.53 -97.51
N SER A 258 -82.82 -62.91 -96.56
CA SER A 258 -84.29 -62.92 -96.50
C SER A 258 -84.94 -62.21 -97.69
N GLN A 259 -84.37 -61.08 -98.14
CA GLN A 259 -84.95 -60.28 -99.22
C GLN A 259 -84.65 -60.88 -100.61
N LEU A 260 -83.44 -61.42 -100.83
CA LEU A 260 -83.05 -61.99 -102.12
C LEU A 260 -83.91 -63.19 -102.54
N SER A 261 -84.40 -63.97 -101.57
CA SER A 261 -85.28 -65.14 -101.81
C SER A 261 -86.71 -64.78 -102.20
N VAL A 262 -87.15 -63.54 -101.99
CA VAL A 262 -88.51 -63.08 -102.33
C VAL A 262 -88.53 -62.37 -103.69
N THR A 263 -87.43 -61.74 -104.09
CA THR A 263 -87.33 -60.99 -105.36
C THR A 263 -86.92 -61.82 -106.58
N LEU A 264 -86.55 -63.09 -106.43
CA LEU A 264 -86.07 -63.96 -107.52
C LEU A 264 -86.94 -65.20 -107.77
N GLY A 265 -88.23 -65.12 -107.44
CA GLY A 265 -89.23 -66.13 -107.86
C GLY A 265 -89.43 -66.11 -109.37
N THR A 266 -88.84 -67.10 -110.06
CA THR A 266 -88.94 -67.32 -111.50
C THR A 266 -90.36 -67.74 -111.92
N ASP A 267 -90.93 -67.12 -112.96
CA ASP A 267 -90.96 -67.76 -114.29
C ASP A 267 -91.50 -66.86 -115.43
N TYR A 268 -91.27 -67.34 -116.65
CA TYR A 268 -91.50 -66.70 -117.97
C TYR A 268 -92.95 -66.26 -118.26
N GLY A 269 -93.17 -65.42 -119.29
CA GLY A 269 -94.50 -65.50 -119.93
C GLY A 269 -94.98 -64.53 -121.00
N GLN A 270 -94.36 -63.35 -121.21
CA GLN A 270 -94.71 -62.45 -122.33
C GLN A 270 -96.20 -61.95 -122.35
N PRO A 271 -96.67 -61.13 -123.32
CA PRO A 271 -96.96 -59.74 -122.99
C PRO A 271 -98.43 -59.34 -123.15
N THR A 272 -98.93 -58.51 -122.23
CA THR A 272 -100.14 -57.70 -122.46
C THR A 272 -99.93 -56.27 -121.98
N THR A 273 -100.67 -55.33 -122.58
CA THR A 273 -100.50 -53.87 -122.53
C THR A 273 -100.67 -53.22 -121.16
N VAL A 274 -100.94 -53.98 -120.11
CA VAL A 274 -100.97 -53.55 -118.70
C VAL A 274 -99.55 -53.47 -118.08
N ALA A 275 -98.53 -53.97 -118.77
CA ALA A 275 -97.14 -53.95 -118.29
C ALA A 275 -96.47 -52.56 -118.35
N PHE A 276 -96.84 -51.70 -119.31
CA PHE A 276 -96.15 -50.42 -119.51
C PHE A 276 -96.47 -49.40 -118.40
N ASP A 277 -97.73 -49.31 -117.97
CA ASP A 277 -98.12 -48.43 -116.84
C ASP A 277 -97.48 -48.86 -115.51
N LYS A 278 -97.28 -50.17 -115.28
CA LYS A 278 -96.57 -50.68 -114.10
C LYS A 278 -95.06 -50.34 -114.14
N VAL A 279 -94.46 -50.33 -115.33
CA VAL A 279 -93.07 -49.86 -115.50
C VAL A 279 -92.99 -48.35 -115.36
N MET A 280 -93.94 -47.58 -115.89
CA MET A 280 -93.96 -46.12 -115.78
C MET A 280 -94.25 -45.63 -114.35
N THR A 281 -95.15 -46.27 -113.61
CA THR A 281 -95.30 -46.03 -112.16
C THR A 281 -94.02 -46.40 -111.43
N ARG A 282 -93.40 -47.55 -111.71
CA ARG A 282 -92.12 -47.90 -111.07
C ARG A 282 -90.97 -46.94 -111.40
N VAL A 283 -90.91 -46.39 -112.62
CA VAL A 283 -89.95 -45.35 -113.02
C VAL A 283 -90.28 -44.01 -112.34
N ALA A 284 -91.55 -43.65 -112.17
CA ALA A 284 -91.96 -42.47 -111.41
C ALA A 284 -91.61 -42.61 -109.92
N ASP A 285 -91.85 -43.78 -109.32
CA ASP A 285 -91.47 -44.12 -107.94
C ASP A 285 -89.96 -44.04 -107.76
N ILE A 286 -89.17 -44.63 -108.67
CA ILE A 286 -87.70 -44.56 -108.65
C ILE A 286 -87.22 -43.11 -108.83
N ASN A 287 -87.89 -42.29 -109.64
CA ASN A 287 -87.51 -40.89 -109.82
C ASN A 287 -87.87 -40.03 -108.59
N ALA A 288 -89.01 -40.30 -107.95
CA ALA A 288 -89.39 -39.72 -106.66
C ALA A 288 -88.42 -40.14 -105.54
N GLU A 289 -88.03 -41.41 -105.49
CA GLU A 289 -87.02 -41.96 -104.59
C GLU A 289 -85.64 -41.33 -104.83
N ASN A 290 -85.22 -41.17 -106.09
CA ASN A 290 -83.96 -40.53 -106.45
C ASN A 290 -83.96 -39.03 -106.07
N THR A 291 -85.10 -38.34 -106.23
CA THR A 291 -85.30 -36.96 -105.76
C THR A 291 -85.24 -36.87 -104.24
N LEU A 292 -85.86 -37.81 -103.52
CA LEU A 292 -85.79 -37.92 -102.06
C LEU A 292 -84.37 -38.24 -101.56
N LEU A 293 -83.64 -39.12 -102.26
CA LEU A 293 -82.26 -39.48 -101.94
C LEU A 293 -81.31 -38.31 -102.18
N LYS A 294 -81.49 -37.52 -103.25
CA LYS A 294 -80.76 -36.25 -103.45
C LYS A 294 -81.07 -35.25 -102.33
N GLY A 295 -82.33 -35.14 -101.91
CA GLY A 295 -82.71 -34.33 -100.74
C GLY A 295 -82.08 -34.81 -99.42
N LYS A 296 -81.94 -36.13 -99.23
CA LYS A 296 -81.20 -36.71 -98.09
C LYS A 296 -79.70 -36.46 -98.19
N LEU A 297 -79.11 -36.57 -99.38
CA LEU A 297 -77.70 -36.30 -99.63
C LEU A 297 -77.35 -34.84 -99.29
N ILE A 298 -78.13 -33.87 -99.79
CA ILE A 298 -77.95 -32.44 -99.48
C ILE A 298 -78.01 -32.19 -97.96
N LYS A 299 -78.96 -32.83 -97.25
CA LYS A 299 -79.03 -32.74 -95.78
C LYS A 299 -77.82 -33.36 -95.08
N ILE A 300 -77.28 -34.47 -95.59
CA ILE A 300 -76.07 -35.09 -95.04
C ILE A 300 -74.82 -34.24 -95.35
N GLU A 301 -74.73 -33.62 -96.52
CA GLU A 301 -73.67 -32.67 -96.86
C GLU A 301 -73.74 -31.41 -96.00
N GLU A 302 -74.94 -30.89 -95.73
CA GLU A 302 -75.17 -29.77 -94.82
C GLU A 302 -74.78 -30.13 -93.38
N ILE A 303 -75.20 -31.29 -92.88
CA ILE A 303 -74.79 -31.82 -91.56
C ILE A 303 -73.27 -32.04 -91.49
N ASN A 304 -72.64 -32.58 -92.52
CA ASN A 304 -71.19 -32.75 -92.58
C ASN A 304 -70.48 -31.39 -92.57
N ARG A 305 -70.95 -30.39 -93.32
CA ARG A 305 -70.39 -29.03 -93.28
C ARG A 305 -70.56 -28.39 -91.90
N THR A 306 -71.69 -28.60 -91.21
CA THR A 306 -71.84 -28.12 -89.82
C THR A 306 -70.88 -28.84 -88.87
N LEU A 307 -70.71 -30.16 -88.99
CA LEU A 307 -69.78 -30.93 -88.17
C LEU A 307 -68.30 -30.61 -88.48
N GLU A 308 -67.95 -30.29 -89.72
CA GLU A 308 -66.62 -29.81 -90.11
C GLU A 308 -66.35 -28.42 -89.52
N ASN A 309 -67.32 -27.51 -89.59
CA ASN A 309 -67.22 -26.19 -88.97
C ASN A 309 -67.13 -26.27 -87.44
N GLU A 310 -67.92 -27.14 -86.79
CA GLU A 310 -67.85 -27.42 -85.35
C GLU A 310 -66.52 -28.07 -84.97
N SER A 311 -66.02 -29.03 -85.75
CA SER A 311 -64.72 -29.67 -85.55
C SER A 311 -63.57 -28.67 -85.70
N GLN A 312 -63.66 -27.74 -86.65
CA GLN A 312 -62.69 -26.68 -86.83
C GLN A 312 -62.74 -25.65 -85.69
N ALA A 313 -63.94 -25.26 -85.24
CA ALA A 313 -64.12 -24.42 -84.06
C ALA A 313 -63.53 -25.09 -82.80
N ASN A 314 -63.82 -26.38 -82.59
CA ASN A 314 -63.27 -27.18 -81.50
C ASN A 314 -61.74 -27.33 -81.57
N ARG A 315 -61.17 -27.43 -82.78
CA ARG A 315 -59.71 -27.41 -82.97
C ARG A 315 -59.12 -26.06 -82.59
N SER A 316 -59.77 -24.95 -82.96
CA SER A 316 -59.34 -23.61 -82.58
C SER A 316 -59.46 -23.35 -81.08
N THR A 317 -60.51 -23.82 -80.40
CA THR A 317 -60.63 -23.70 -78.93
C THR A 317 -59.60 -24.57 -78.21
N LEU A 318 -59.36 -25.81 -78.67
CA LEU A 318 -58.27 -26.66 -78.15
C LEU A 318 -56.89 -26.00 -78.34
N GLN A 319 -56.63 -25.38 -79.49
CA GLN A 319 -55.38 -24.66 -79.72
C GLN A 319 -55.25 -23.41 -78.82
N GLN A 320 -56.34 -22.66 -78.60
CA GLN A 320 -56.35 -21.54 -77.65
C GLN A 320 -56.08 -22.01 -76.21
N MET A 321 -56.75 -23.07 -75.75
CA MET A 321 -56.52 -23.66 -74.43
C MET A 321 -55.10 -24.23 -74.29
N SER A 322 -54.54 -24.85 -75.33
CA SER A 322 -53.15 -25.32 -75.34
C SER A 322 -52.15 -24.17 -75.23
N ASN A 323 -52.38 -23.06 -75.96
CA ASN A 323 -51.55 -21.86 -75.85
C ASN A 323 -51.67 -21.18 -74.47
N GLN A 324 -52.87 -21.17 -73.88
CA GLN A 324 -53.10 -20.68 -72.51
C GLN A 324 -52.40 -21.56 -71.47
N LEU A 325 -52.51 -22.89 -71.59
CA LEU A 325 -51.83 -23.85 -70.72
C LEU A 325 -50.32 -23.70 -70.81
N HIS A 326 -49.76 -23.59 -72.02
CA HIS A 326 -48.32 -23.35 -72.21
C HIS A 326 -47.87 -22.01 -71.61
N SER A 327 -48.68 -20.96 -71.74
CA SER A 327 -48.40 -19.65 -71.11
C SER A 327 -48.43 -19.75 -69.58
N PHE A 328 -49.34 -20.54 -69.02
CA PHE A 328 -49.43 -20.81 -67.58
C PHE A 328 -48.27 -21.69 -67.08
N GLU A 329 -47.80 -22.66 -67.86
CA GLU A 329 -46.59 -23.43 -67.56
C GLU A 329 -45.35 -22.53 -67.51
N GLN A 330 -45.13 -21.66 -68.52
CA GLN A 330 -44.03 -20.69 -68.50
C GLN A 330 -44.12 -19.75 -67.29
N PHE A 331 -45.33 -19.28 -66.96
CA PHE A 331 -45.59 -18.45 -65.78
C PHE A 331 -45.22 -19.19 -64.48
N ASN A 332 -45.60 -20.45 -64.34
CA ASN A 332 -45.25 -21.28 -63.18
C ASN A 332 -43.74 -21.55 -63.08
N VAL A 333 -43.04 -21.78 -64.20
CA VAL A 333 -41.58 -21.91 -64.22
C VAL A 333 -40.90 -20.61 -63.76
N ASN A 334 -41.36 -19.46 -64.25
CA ASN A 334 -40.86 -18.15 -63.82
C ASN A 334 -41.14 -17.88 -62.33
N HIS A 335 -42.33 -18.20 -61.83
CA HIS A 335 -42.66 -18.07 -60.40
C HIS A 335 -41.83 -19.01 -59.52
N ARG A 336 -41.55 -20.23 -59.99
CA ARG A 336 -40.63 -21.15 -59.29
C ARG A 336 -39.21 -20.60 -59.24
N PHE A 337 -38.70 -20.07 -60.36
CA PHE A 337 -37.38 -19.44 -60.41
C PHE A 337 -37.27 -18.24 -59.46
N GLN A 338 -38.27 -17.35 -59.43
CA GLN A 338 -38.34 -16.24 -58.47
C GLN A 338 -38.39 -16.75 -57.02
N THR A 339 -39.17 -17.79 -56.75
CA THR A 339 -39.28 -18.41 -55.42
C THR A 339 -37.93 -18.98 -54.96
N ASP A 340 -37.19 -19.63 -55.86
CA ASP A 340 -35.88 -20.22 -55.55
C ASP A 340 -34.77 -19.14 -55.45
N SER A 341 -34.87 -18.03 -56.19
CA SER A 341 -34.02 -16.83 -56.00
C SER A 341 -34.22 -16.22 -54.62
N ILE A 342 -35.48 -15.98 -54.21
CA ILE A 342 -35.82 -15.42 -52.90
C ILE A 342 -35.35 -16.33 -51.75
N LYS A 343 -35.39 -17.66 -51.92
CA LYS A 343 -34.79 -18.60 -50.95
C LYS A 343 -33.27 -18.43 -50.85
N ALA A 344 -32.58 -18.34 -51.98
CA ALA A 344 -31.13 -18.15 -52.00
C ALA A 344 -30.73 -16.81 -51.34
N GLU A 345 -31.43 -15.71 -51.67
CA GLU A 345 -31.24 -14.40 -51.04
C GLU A 345 -31.50 -14.44 -49.53
N ARG A 346 -32.57 -15.13 -49.09
CA ARG A 346 -32.85 -15.38 -47.67
C ARG A 346 -31.71 -16.14 -46.99
N ASP A 347 -31.18 -17.17 -47.63
CA ASP A 347 -30.15 -18.03 -47.03
C ASP A 347 -28.79 -17.31 -46.92
N VAL A 348 -28.45 -16.45 -47.90
CA VAL A 348 -27.34 -15.50 -47.80
C VAL A 348 -27.57 -14.52 -46.64
N ALA A 349 -28.73 -13.88 -46.56
CA ALA A 349 -29.05 -12.94 -45.48
C ALA A 349 -29.06 -13.58 -44.08
N LEU A 350 -29.42 -14.87 -43.97
CA LEU A 350 -29.33 -15.65 -42.73
C LEU A 350 -27.88 -15.97 -42.36
N ASN A 351 -27.03 -16.28 -43.34
CA ASN A 351 -25.60 -16.46 -43.11
C ASN A 351 -24.93 -15.15 -42.65
N ASP A 352 -25.22 -14.04 -43.33
CA ASP A 352 -24.69 -12.71 -42.99
C ASP A 352 -25.16 -12.22 -41.62
N LYS A 353 -26.42 -12.54 -41.25
CA LYS A 353 -26.91 -12.32 -39.89
C LYS A 353 -26.09 -13.11 -38.85
N GLU A 354 -25.71 -14.35 -39.13
CA GLU A 354 -24.96 -15.19 -38.19
C GLU A 354 -23.47 -14.81 -38.13
N THR A 355 -22.86 -14.30 -39.21
CA THR A 355 -21.51 -13.72 -39.17
C THR A 355 -21.51 -12.43 -38.35
N ILE A 356 -22.43 -11.49 -38.61
CA ILE A 356 -22.60 -10.25 -37.81
C ILE A 356 -22.86 -10.58 -36.33
N LYS A 357 -23.65 -11.61 -36.03
CA LYS A 357 -23.91 -12.06 -34.64
C LYS A 357 -22.65 -12.58 -33.96
N LYS A 358 -21.78 -13.32 -34.67
CA LYS A 358 -20.47 -13.76 -34.15
C LYS A 358 -19.53 -12.57 -33.93
N GLU A 359 -19.46 -11.64 -34.88
CA GLU A 359 -18.67 -10.41 -34.75
C GLU A 359 -19.13 -9.59 -33.54
N LEU A 360 -20.44 -9.36 -33.38
CA LEU A 360 -21.03 -8.68 -32.24
C LEU A 360 -20.61 -9.33 -30.91
N GLU A 361 -20.61 -10.66 -30.83
CA GLU A 361 -20.20 -11.38 -29.62
C GLU A 361 -18.70 -11.26 -29.34
N THR A 362 -17.84 -11.25 -30.37
CA THR A 362 -16.41 -10.94 -30.19
C THR A 362 -16.18 -9.50 -29.73
N VAL A 363 -16.97 -8.54 -30.23
CA VAL A 363 -16.89 -7.13 -29.82
C VAL A 363 -17.36 -6.95 -28.38
N LYS A 364 -18.44 -7.62 -27.94
CA LYS A 364 -18.85 -7.65 -26.53
C LYS A 364 -17.77 -8.23 -25.62
N SER A 365 -17.21 -9.39 -25.97
CA SER A 365 -16.13 -10.02 -25.20
C SER A 365 -14.89 -9.11 -25.07
N ARG A 366 -14.56 -8.38 -26.15
CA ARG A 366 -13.52 -7.33 -26.12
C ARG A 366 -13.91 -6.15 -25.24
N LEU A 367 -15.15 -5.69 -25.27
CA LEU A 367 -15.66 -4.61 -24.41
C LEU A 367 -15.59 -5.01 -22.93
N ASP A 368 -16.04 -6.20 -22.57
CA ASP A 368 -15.97 -6.74 -21.20
C ASP A 368 -14.52 -6.85 -20.71
N SER A 369 -13.60 -7.27 -21.59
CA SER A 369 -12.16 -7.33 -21.29
C SER A 369 -11.57 -5.93 -21.04
N VAL A 370 -11.89 -4.95 -21.89
CA VAL A 370 -11.47 -3.55 -21.72
C VAL A 370 -12.08 -2.94 -20.46
N GLN A 371 -13.35 -3.22 -20.16
CA GLN A 371 -14.03 -2.74 -18.96
C GLN A 371 -13.39 -3.30 -17.68
N LYS A 372 -13.04 -4.59 -17.65
CA LYS A 372 -12.27 -5.19 -16.55
C LYS A 372 -10.88 -4.57 -16.41
N ALA A 373 -10.16 -4.38 -17.52
CA ALA A 373 -8.85 -3.72 -17.51
C ALA A 373 -8.93 -2.27 -16.99
N TRP A 374 -9.97 -1.52 -17.37
CA TRP A 374 -10.23 -0.16 -16.89
C TRP A 374 -10.59 -0.14 -15.39
N GLN A 375 -11.42 -1.07 -14.91
CA GLN A 375 -11.74 -1.21 -13.49
C GLN A 375 -10.48 -1.51 -12.66
N ASN A 376 -9.61 -2.39 -13.14
CA ASN A 376 -8.33 -2.68 -12.50
C ASN A 376 -7.41 -1.45 -12.47
N ALA A 377 -7.25 -0.75 -13.61
CA ALA A 377 -6.44 0.46 -13.69
C ALA A 377 -6.96 1.59 -12.79
N ARG A 378 -8.29 1.71 -12.64
CA ARG A 378 -8.92 2.63 -11.69
C ARG A 378 -8.61 2.23 -10.24
N GLY A 379 -8.76 0.95 -9.88
CA GLY A 379 -8.41 0.45 -8.55
C GLY A 379 -6.93 0.61 -8.20
N GLU A 380 -6.02 0.51 -9.19
CA GLU A 380 -4.61 0.86 -9.02
C GLU A 380 -4.40 2.36 -8.79
N LEU A 381 -5.16 3.23 -9.46
CA LEU A 381 -5.08 4.68 -9.31
C LEU A 381 -5.56 5.10 -7.91
N ASP A 382 -6.70 4.58 -7.45
CA ASP A 382 -7.23 4.81 -6.09
C ASP A 382 -6.21 4.33 -5.02
N GLN A 383 -5.52 3.19 -5.25
CA GLN A 383 -4.43 2.71 -4.41
C GLN A 383 -3.17 3.61 -4.45
N ARG A 384 -2.89 4.28 -5.58
CA ARG A 384 -1.78 5.23 -5.67
C ARG A 384 -2.13 6.55 -4.99
N GLU A 385 -3.36 7.03 -5.10
CA GLU A 385 -3.85 8.26 -4.47
C GLU A 385 -3.89 8.14 -2.94
N THR A 386 -4.34 7.00 -2.42
CA THR A 386 -4.28 6.70 -0.96
C THR A 386 -2.84 6.61 -0.44
N ARG A 387 -1.92 5.96 -1.19
CA ARG A 387 -0.48 5.97 -0.86
C ARG A 387 0.12 7.37 -0.92
N PHE A 388 -0.24 8.17 -1.92
CA PHE A 388 0.23 9.55 -2.06
C PHE A 388 -0.22 10.40 -0.88
N SER A 389 -1.51 10.33 -0.51
CA SER A 389 -2.09 11.04 0.64
C SER A 389 -1.41 10.64 1.95
N SER A 390 -1.13 9.35 2.14
CA SER A 390 -0.38 8.84 3.30
C SER A 390 1.06 9.38 3.34
N ASN A 391 1.76 9.37 2.20
CA ASN A 391 3.11 9.91 2.08
C ASN A 391 3.15 11.43 2.30
N GLU A 392 2.15 12.18 1.85
CA GLU A 392 2.05 13.63 2.08
C GLU A 392 1.86 13.94 3.58
N LEU A 393 1.03 13.17 4.28
CA LEU A 393 0.88 13.28 5.73
C LEU A 393 2.18 12.93 6.47
N HIS A 394 2.86 11.85 6.07
CA HIS A 394 4.15 11.46 6.64
C HIS A 394 5.25 12.52 6.37
N LEU A 395 5.26 13.13 5.18
CA LEU A 395 6.19 14.19 4.84
C LEU A 395 5.95 15.44 5.70
N LYS A 396 4.69 15.86 5.88
CA LYS A 396 4.32 16.94 6.80
C LYS A 396 4.70 16.63 8.25
N GLN A 397 4.61 15.36 8.67
CA GLN A 397 5.07 14.96 10.00
C GLN A 397 6.60 15.10 10.13
N LEU A 398 7.37 14.61 9.15
CA LEU A 398 8.83 14.76 9.14
C LEU A 398 9.27 16.24 9.09
N GLU A 399 8.56 17.10 8.35
CA GLU A 399 8.80 18.55 8.34
C GLU A 399 8.56 19.17 9.73
N ASN A 400 7.47 18.80 10.40
CA ASN A 400 7.18 19.26 11.76
C ASN A 400 8.24 18.77 12.77
N ASP A 401 8.65 17.50 12.69
CA ASP A 401 9.67 16.92 13.56
C ASP A 401 11.05 17.58 13.34
N ALA A 402 11.39 17.90 12.09
CA ALA A 402 12.60 18.63 11.73
C ALA A 402 12.56 20.09 12.24
N LEU A 403 11.42 20.78 12.12
CA LEU A 403 11.22 22.12 12.68
C LEU A 403 11.30 22.12 14.21
N TYR A 404 10.70 21.12 14.87
CA TYR A 404 10.77 20.94 16.31
C TYR A 404 12.20 20.69 16.79
N SER A 405 12.92 19.76 16.15
CA SER A 405 14.34 19.46 16.43
C SER A 405 15.22 20.71 16.26
N LYS A 406 15.02 21.46 15.16
CA LYS A 406 15.69 22.75 14.94
C LYS A 406 15.39 23.77 16.04
N SER A 407 14.12 23.92 16.43
CA SER A 407 13.73 24.84 17.51
C SER A 407 14.36 24.45 18.86
N CYS A 408 14.44 23.15 19.17
CA CYS A 408 15.13 22.65 20.36
C CYS A 408 16.64 22.94 20.32
N PHE A 409 17.27 22.78 19.16
CA PHE A 409 18.69 23.10 18.97
C PHE A 409 18.98 24.60 19.03
N ASP A 410 18.10 25.44 18.48
CA ASP A 410 18.19 26.90 18.59
C ASP A 410 18.00 27.37 20.04
N ALA A 411 17.06 26.79 20.79
CA ALA A 411 16.89 27.03 22.23
C ALA A 411 18.10 26.56 23.06
N PHE A 412 18.68 25.41 22.74
CA PHE A 412 19.90 24.91 23.37
C PHE A 412 21.08 25.86 23.14
N LYS A 413 21.31 26.33 21.91
CA LYS A 413 22.34 27.34 21.61
C LYS A 413 22.11 28.64 22.38
N GLN A 414 20.85 29.08 22.54
CA GLN A 414 20.52 30.24 23.38
C GLN A 414 20.96 30.04 24.83
N GLN A 415 20.58 28.92 25.44
CA GLN A 415 20.99 28.58 26.81
C GLN A 415 22.51 28.52 26.97
N VAL A 416 23.22 27.86 26.04
CA VAL A 416 24.69 27.77 26.07
C VAL A 416 25.34 29.14 25.90
N SER A 417 24.89 29.97 24.95
CA SER A 417 25.46 31.33 24.78
C SER A 417 25.16 32.23 25.98
N GLN A 418 24.01 32.07 26.65
CA GLN A 418 23.69 32.79 27.88
C GLN A 418 24.59 32.36 29.04
N LEU A 419 24.89 31.06 29.18
CA LEU A 419 25.81 30.53 30.20
C LEU A 419 27.27 30.93 29.94
N LEU A 420 27.67 31.08 28.68
CA LEU A 420 29.01 31.52 28.27
C LEU A 420 29.17 33.05 28.23
N SER A 421 28.07 33.79 28.28
CA SER A 421 28.07 35.25 28.41
C SER A 421 28.41 35.64 29.85
N ASP A 422 29.27 36.64 29.98
CA ASP A 422 29.59 37.27 31.26
C ASP A 422 29.19 38.76 31.23
N GLY A 423 29.39 39.46 32.35
CA GLY A 423 29.00 40.88 32.48
C GLY A 423 29.73 41.86 31.56
N TYR A 424 30.78 41.40 30.85
CA TYR A 424 31.62 42.21 29.97
C TYR A 424 31.58 41.72 28.50
N VAL A 425 31.38 40.42 28.28
CA VAL A 425 31.37 39.79 26.96
C VAL A 425 30.10 38.95 26.80
N LYS A 426 29.17 39.47 26.00
CA LYS A 426 28.00 38.72 25.52
C LYS A 426 28.41 37.81 24.36
N VAL A 427 28.06 36.53 24.45
CA VAL A 427 28.20 35.54 23.38
C VAL A 427 26.87 35.43 22.64
N GLU A 428 26.89 35.51 21.31
CA GLU A 428 25.68 35.31 20.51
C GLU A 428 25.35 33.80 20.36
N PRO A 429 24.06 33.41 20.18
CA PRO A 429 23.62 32.01 20.09
C PRO A 429 23.93 31.35 18.74
N LYS A 430 25.16 31.55 18.25
CA LYS A 430 25.73 30.94 17.05
C LYS A 430 26.77 29.91 17.46
N GLU A 431 26.84 28.82 16.72
CA GLU A 431 27.70 27.69 17.05
C GLU A 431 29.20 28.07 17.07
N ASP A 432 29.63 28.91 16.13
CA ASP A 432 31.03 29.33 16.00
C ASP A 432 31.46 30.29 17.14
N GLU A 433 30.58 31.23 17.52
CA GLU A 433 30.81 32.16 18.65
C GLU A 433 30.89 31.40 19.99
N ILE A 434 30.00 30.41 20.18
CA ILE A 434 30.01 29.50 21.33
C ILE A 434 31.33 28.70 21.38
N LYS A 435 31.76 28.12 20.25
CA LYS A 435 33.02 27.38 20.15
C LYS A 435 34.23 28.25 20.44
N GLU A 436 34.30 29.48 19.91
CA GLU A 436 35.44 30.36 20.12
C GLU A 436 35.52 30.85 21.58
N LYS A 437 34.39 31.21 22.22
CA LYS A 437 34.40 31.52 23.67
C LYS A 437 34.87 30.33 24.51
N ILE A 438 34.41 29.10 24.20
CA ILE A 438 34.89 27.89 24.90
C ILE A 438 36.41 27.72 24.71
N ARG A 439 36.90 27.87 23.49
CA ARG A 439 38.34 27.79 23.16
C ARG A 439 39.16 28.84 23.92
N LEU A 440 38.69 30.09 24.01
CA LEU A 440 39.32 31.16 24.79
C LEU A 440 39.31 30.86 26.30
N LEU A 441 38.21 30.33 26.84
CA LEU A 441 38.12 29.91 28.25
C LEU A 441 39.08 28.75 28.55
N MET A 442 39.19 27.77 27.65
CA MET A 442 40.16 26.68 27.77
C MET A 442 41.61 27.19 27.76
N GLN A 443 41.93 28.15 26.89
CA GLN A 443 43.27 28.74 26.86
C GLN A 443 43.55 29.53 28.15
N SER A 444 42.64 30.41 28.58
CA SER A 444 42.77 31.15 29.84
C SER A 444 42.93 30.22 31.06
N SER A 445 42.28 29.05 31.04
CA SER A 445 42.43 28.03 32.08
C SER A 445 43.83 27.39 32.08
N LYS A 446 44.39 27.09 30.89
CA LYS A 446 45.78 26.61 30.76
C LYS A 446 46.78 27.66 31.24
N ASP A 447 46.62 28.92 30.83
CA ASP A 447 47.50 30.02 31.20
C ASP A 447 47.49 30.25 32.73
N ARG A 448 46.30 30.20 33.36
CA ARG A 448 46.17 30.20 34.82
C ARG A 448 46.82 28.98 35.47
N GLY A 449 46.73 27.81 34.85
CA GLY A 449 47.42 26.60 35.30
C GLY A 449 48.94 26.80 35.38
N ILE A 450 49.54 27.40 34.35
CA ILE A 450 50.98 27.75 34.31
C ILE A 450 51.34 28.76 35.42
N ILE A 451 50.49 29.76 35.66
CA ILE A 451 50.70 30.72 36.76
C ILE A 451 50.63 30.02 38.12
N ILE A 452 49.68 29.11 38.31
CA ILE A 452 49.53 28.33 39.55
C ILE A 452 50.75 27.45 39.79
N THR A 453 51.27 26.73 38.79
CA THR A 453 52.48 25.91 38.94
C THR A 453 53.71 26.77 39.26
N ASN A 454 53.85 27.95 38.63
CA ASN A 454 54.92 28.89 38.96
C ASN A 454 54.83 29.41 40.42
N LEU A 455 53.63 29.76 40.89
CA LEU A 455 53.41 30.18 42.29
C LEU A 455 53.61 29.03 43.29
N GLN A 456 53.27 27.79 42.91
CA GLN A 456 53.54 26.60 43.72
C GLN A 456 55.05 26.36 43.85
N ASN A 457 55.80 26.45 42.75
CA ASN A 457 57.26 26.33 42.75
C ASN A 457 57.91 27.44 43.60
N GLN A 458 57.46 28.69 43.47
CA GLN A 458 57.94 29.81 44.28
C GLN A 458 57.62 29.61 45.77
N LYS A 459 56.42 29.14 46.11
CA LYS A 459 56.04 28.78 47.48
C LYS A 459 56.94 27.70 48.04
N GLU A 460 57.21 26.64 47.27
CA GLU A 460 58.08 25.54 47.69
C GLU A 460 59.52 26.03 47.93
N GLN A 461 60.05 26.88 47.04
CA GLN A 461 61.36 27.50 47.21
C GLN A 461 61.44 28.38 48.47
N LEU A 462 60.42 29.21 48.73
CA LEU A 462 60.33 30.02 49.95
C LEU A 462 60.18 29.14 51.20
N SER A 463 59.42 28.04 51.13
CA SER A 463 59.32 27.07 52.24
C SER A 463 60.65 26.37 52.52
N LYS A 464 61.44 26.03 51.49
CA LYS A 464 62.80 25.50 51.65
C LYS A 464 63.73 26.52 52.32
N GLN A 465 63.73 27.77 51.86
CA GLN A 465 64.52 28.85 52.48
C GLN A 465 64.14 29.09 53.95
N VAL A 466 62.85 29.07 54.28
CA VAL A 466 62.38 29.19 55.69
C VAL A 466 62.82 27.97 56.52
N GLN A 467 62.76 26.76 55.96
CA GLN A 467 63.22 25.55 56.64
C GLN A 467 64.74 25.59 56.89
N GLU A 468 65.54 25.98 55.90
CA GLU A 468 66.98 26.21 56.03
C GLU A 468 67.28 27.25 57.12
N GLN A 469 66.55 28.37 57.15
CA GLN A 469 66.71 29.40 58.18
C GLN A 469 66.32 28.89 59.60
N ILE A 470 65.28 28.06 59.70
CA ILE A 470 64.89 27.41 60.96
C ILE A 470 66.00 26.47 61.45
N ASP A 471 66.61 25.68 60.55
CA ASP A 471 67.64 24.72 60.93
C ASP A 471 68.99 25.39 61.25
N LEU A 472 69.33 26.49 60.56
CA LEU A 472 70.43 27.38 60.96
C LEU A 472 70.20 27.96 62.37
N ASN A 473 69.02 28.52 62.64
CA ASN A 473 68.70 29.11 63.94
C ASN A 473 68.69 28.06 65.07
N LYS A 474 68.21 26.83 64.82
CA LYS A 474 68.35 25.71 65.78
C LYS A 474 69.82 25.41 66.10
N GLU A 475 70.72 25.48 65.12
CA GLU A 475 72.14 25.23 65.31
C GLU A 475 72.84 26.38 66.06
N GLU A 476 72.45 27.63 65.79
CA GLU A 476 72.87 28.79 66.59
C GLU A 476 72.36 28.69 68.04
N ASP A 477 71.11 28.25 68.26
CA ASP A 477 70.57 28.04 69.61
C ASP A 477 71.26 26.91 70.37
N LYS A 478 71.69 25.83 69.71
CA LYS A 478 72.55 24.81 70.35
C LYS A 478 73.87 25.41 70.81
N LYS A 479 74.54 26.20 69.94
CA LYS A 479 75.79 26.89 70.27
C LYS A 479 75.59 27.87 71.43
N ARG A 480 74.51 28.65 71.39
CA ARG A 480 74.10 29.59 72.46
C ARG A 480 73.94 28.87 73.80
N ARG A 481 73.16 27.78 73.85
CA ARG A 481 72.97 26.97 75.07
C ARG A 481 74.27 26.35 75.59
N HIS A 482 75.17 25.94 74.69
CA HIS A 482 76.48 25.44 75.09
C HIS A 482 77.33 26.56 75.72
N THR A 483 77.35 27.77 75.13
CA THR A 483 78.02 28.92 75.73
C THR A 483 77.38 29.38 77.04
N GLU A 484 76.05 29.35 77.17
CA GLU A 484 75.32 29.64 78.42
C GLU A 484 75.69 28.64 79.52
N SER A 485 75.74 27.34 79.21
CA SER A 485 76.20 26.30 80.15
C SER A 485 77.64 26.55 80.60
N HIS A 486 78.53 26.91 79.68
CA HIS A 486 79.92 27.21 80.01
C HIS A 486 80.07 28.48 80.87
N ILE A 487 79.25 29.51 80.61
CA ILE A 487 79.17 30.72 81.46
C ILE A 487 78.70 30.34 82.87
N LEU A 488 77.64 29.54 83.01
CA LEU A 488 77.15 29.07 84.32
C LEU A 488 78.22 28.25 85.08
N GLU A 489 78.99 27.40 84.40
CA GLU A 489 80.12 26.69 85.00
C GLU A 489 81.22 27.64 85.48
N LEU A 490 81.51 28.70 84.72
CA LEU A 490 82.49 29.73 85.09
C LEU A 490 81.99 30.57 86.28
N GLU A 491 80.71 30.98 86.29
CA GLU A 491 80.09 31.68 87.42
C GLU A 491 80.12 30.84 88.70
N GLN A 492 79.86 29.53 88.62
CA GLN A 492 79.99 28.62 89.76
C GLN A 492 81.45 28.48 90.24
N LYS A 493 82.43 28.44 89.32
CA LYS A 493 83.86 28.45 89.67
C LYS A 493 84.28 29.76 90.35
N VAL A 494 83.84 30.91 89.85
CA VAL A 494 84.08 32.22 90.49
C VAL A 494 83.47 32.23 91.89
N LYS A 495 82.19 31.85 92.04
CA LYS A 495 81.50 31.83 93.34
C LYS A 495 82.17 30.89 94.36
N THR A 496 82.69 29.74 93.93
CA THR A 496 83.44 28.83 94.82
C THR A 496 84.81 29.38 95.20
N LEU A 497 85.51 30.06 94.29
CA LEU A 497 86.74 30.79 94.61
C LEU A 497 86.50 31.95 95.57
N ASP A 498 85.44 32.75 95.39
CA ASP A 498 85.04 33.84 96.30
C ASP A 498 84.69 33.31 97.70
N ASN A 499 83.95 32.20 97.80
CA ASN A 499 83.66 31.53 99.07
C ASN A 499 84.95 31.04 99.77
N ASN A 500 85.89 30.47 99.01
CA ASN A 500 87.18 30.02 99.54
C ASN A 500 88.04 31.21 99.99
N TYR A 501 88.03 32.32 99.24
CA TYR A 501 88.72 33.55 99.59
C TYR A 501 88.16 34.19 100.86
N THR A 502 86.84 34.38 100.94
CA THR A 502 86.17 34.92 102.15
C THR A 502 86.39 34.02 103.37
N THR A 503 86.36 32.70 103.20
CA THR A 503 86.69 31.75 104.28
C THR A 503 88.15 31.87 104.73
N THR A 504 89.09 32.00 103.79
CA THR A 504 90.51 32.23 104.09
C THR A 504 90.72 33.57 104.80
N GLU A 505 89.96 34.61 104.42
CA GLU A 505 90.01 35.93 105.04
C GLU A 505 89.47 35.91 106.48
N VAL A 506 88.38 35.18 106.73
CA VAL A 506 87.87 34.93 108.09
C VAL A 506 88.90 34.16 108.93
N TYR A 507 89.58 33.15 108.37
CA TYR A 507 90.68 32.48 109.08
C TYR A 507 91.86 33.42 109.37
N ARG A 508 92.26 34.29 108.43
CA ARG A 508 93.31 35.30 108.66
C ARG A 508 92.92 36.29 109.76
N GLU A 509 91.69 36.81 109.73
CA GLU A 509 91.23 37.77 110.74
C GLU A 509 91.05 37.10 112.11
N ASN A 510 90.57 35.86 112.19
CA ASN A 510 90.54 35.09 113.44
C ASN A 510 91.95 34.89 114.02
N LEU A 511 92.93 34.47 113.21
CA LEU A 511 94.34 34.32 113.64
C LEU A 511 94.95 35.66 114.07
N LYS A 512 94.61 36.75 113.41
CA LYS A 512 95.04 38.11 113.77
C LYS A 512 94.40 38.58 115.09
N GLN A 513 93.11 38.29 115.29
CA GLN A 513 92.44 38.54 116.57
C GLN A 513 93.03 37.70 117.69
N ASP A 514 93.38 36.43 117.45
CA ASP A 514 93.99 35.58 118.46
C ASP A 514 95.43 36.00 118.75
N LYS A 515 96.22 36.44 117.76
CA LYS A 515 97.50 37.12 118.00
C LYS A 515 97.31 38.39 118.83
N ALA A 516 96.30 39.20 118.55
CA ALA A 516 96.01 40.41 119.31
C ALA A 516 95.57 40.10 120.76
N LYS A 517 94.71 39.09 120.98
CA LYS A 517 94.34 38.60 122.32
C LYS A 517 95.55 38.07 123.08
N PHE A 518 96.45 37.35 122.41
CA PHE A 518 97.67 36.80 123.02
C PHE A 518 98.65 37.92 123.41
N LEU A 519 98.86 38.91 122.55
CA LEU A 519 99.67 40.10 122.87
C LEU A 519 99.05 40.91 124.00
N TYR A 520 97.73 41.17 123.97
CA TYR A 520 97.02 41.84 125.07
C TYR A 520 97.08 41.04 126.38
N PHE A 521 97.04 39.71 126.31
CA PHE A 521 97.26 38.85 127.47
C PHE A 521 98.67 39.01 128.03
N LEU A 522 99.72 38.98 127.20
CA LEU A 522 101.11 39.20 127.65
C LEU A 522 101.32 40.60 128.25
N GLU A 523 100.78 41.64 127.61
CA GLU A 523 100.84 43.03 128.09
C GLU A 523 100.11 43.20 129.43
N ARG A 524 98.89 42.65 129.55
CA ARG A 524 98.11 42.65 130.78
C ARG A 524 98.78 41.82 131.89
N LEU A 525 99.40 40.70 131.54
CA LEU A 525 100.13 39.85 132.48
C LEU A 525 101.36 40.59 133.02
N ALA A 526 102.17 41.22 132.16
CA ALA A 526 103.29 42.06 132.57
C ALA A 526 102.85 43.25 133.45
N SER A 527 101.72 43.89 133.13
CA SER A 527 101.12 44.96 133.92
C SER A 527 100.68 44.49 135.32
N ILE A 528 99.94 43.37 135.41
CA ILE A 528 99.50 42.78 136.69
C ILE A 528 100.70 42.43 137.58
N MET A 529 101.78 41.94 136.98
CA MET A 529 102.99 41.51 137.69
C MET A 529 103.90 42.65 138.13
N LYS A 530 103.48 43.90 137.87
CA LYS A 530 104.18 45.16 138.15
C LYS A 530 105.59 45.19 137.55
N ILE A 531 105.71 44.74 136.30
CA ILE A 531 106.92 44.91 135.49
C ILE A 531 106.89 46.32 134.90
N GLU A 532 107.11 47.32 135.77
CA GLU A 532 107.18 48.73 135.35
C GLU A 532 108.60 49.07 134.86
N ASN A 533 108.69 49.69 133.66
CA ASN A 533 109.88 50.30 133.06
C ASN A 533 111.03 49.38 132.59
N VAL A 534 110.74 48.48 131.65
CA VAL A 534 111.79 47.88 130.75
C VAL A 534 111.48 48.09 129.26
N SER A 535 110.26 48.52 128.89
CA SER A 535 109.76 48.40 127.51
C SER A 535 110.12 49.54 126.54
N ASN A 536 111.09 50.41 126.85
CA ASN A 536 111.37 51.63 126.08
C ASN A 536 112.71 51.65 125.29
N GLU A 537 113.52 50.59 125.31
CA GLU A 537 114.83 50.60 124.60
C GLU A 537 115.05 49.47 123.57
N PHE A 538 114.17 48.46 123.51
CA PHE A 538 114.16 47.49 122.41
C PHE A 538 112.74 47.25 121.89
N GLY A 539 112.47 47.69 120.66
CA GLY A 539 111.17 47.62 120.00
C GLY A 539 110.79 46.24 119.47
N TYR A 540 110.94 45.19 120.29
CA TYR A 540 110.51 43.83 119.98
C TYR A 540 109.80 43.18 121.19
N GLU A 541 108.91 42.24 120.86
CA GLU A 541 107.86 41.63 121.70
C GLU A 541 108.29 41.33 123.16
N LEU A 542 107.37 41.59 124.11
CA LEU A 542 107.45 41.18 125.53
C LEU A 542 107.78 39.69 125.64
N ASN A 543 109.05 39.36 125.89
CA ASN A 543 109.50 37.97 125.94
C ASN A 543 108.84 37.22 127.12
N PRO A 544 108.10 36.10 126.88
CA PRO A 544 107.47 35.30 127.92
C PRO A 544 108.39 34.87 129.08
N ASP A 545 109.70 34.71 128.85
CA ASP A 545 110.66 34.29 129.87
C ASP A 545 110.76 35.28 131.05
N ILE A 546 110.68 36.59 130.76
CA ILE A 546 110.78 37.67 131.75
C ILE A 546 109.56 37.67 132.67
N ILE A 547 108.38 37.40 132.08
CA ILE A 547 107.12 37.23 132.79
C ILE A 547 107.20 35.95 133.66
N LEU A 548 107.70 34.84 133.12
CA LEU A 548 107.82 33.56 133.85
C LEU A 548 108.60 33.71 135.16
N THR A 549 109.76 34.38 135.12
CA THR A 549 110.62 34.56 136.30
C THR A 549 109.94 35.39 137.40
N ARG A 550 109.02 36.29 137.03
CA ARG A 550 108.21 37.07 137.97
C ARG A 550 107.01 36.28 138.52
N ALA A 551 106.48 35.29 137.78
CA ALA A 551 105.39 34.43 138.23
C ALA A 551 105.83 33.53 139.38
N GLU A 552 107.05 32.98 139.30
CA GLU A 552 107.65 32.15 140.35
C GLU A 552 107.83 32.90 141.68
N GLN A 553 107.97 34.23 141.64
CA GLN A 553 108.02 35.08 142.82
C GLN A 553 106.63 35.36 143.42
N LEU A 554 105.60 35.55 142.58
CA LEU A 554 104.23 35.88 143.03
C LEU A 554 103.42 34.66 143.45
N MET A 555 103.67 33.46 142.88
CA MET A 555 103.05 32.21 143.31
C MET A 555 103.24 31.90 144.81
N LYS A 556 104.33 32.39 145.42
CA LYS A 556 104.58 32.24 146.87
C LYS A 556 103.70 33.12 147.76
N LEU A 557 102.92 34.05 147.19
CA LEU A 557 102.07 35.00 147.91
C LEU A 557 100.58 34.87 147.56
N GLU A 558 100.22 34.25 146.43
CA GLU A 558 98.81 34.09 146.01
C GLU A 558 98.15 32.76 146.43
N ASN A 559 98.91 31.82 147.02
CA ASN A 559 98.39 30.52 147.46
C ASN A 559 97.32 30.61 148.58
N ASP A 560 97.19 31.77 149.23
CA ASP A 560 96.35 31.97 150.42
C ASP A 560 95.02 32.73 150.16
N SER A 561 94.69 33.13 148.91
CA SER A 561 93.63 34.14 148.69
C SER A 561 92.45 33.80 147.76
N ILE A 562 92.41 32.68 147.03
CA ILE A 562 91.38 32.45 145.98
C ILE A 562 90.66 31.10 146.11
N ILE A 563 89.82 30.98 147.15
CA ILE A 563 88.81 29.91 147.28
C ILE A 563 87.38 30.40 146.93
N ASP A 564 87.14 31.73 146.84
CA ASP A 564 85.84 32.29 147.25
C ASP A 564 84.93 32.94 146.17
N GLN A 565 85.13 32.71 144.86
CA GLN A 565 84.28 33.34 143.81
C GLN A 565 83.74 32.40 142.71
N LYS A 566 83.08 31.29 143.08
CA LYS A 566 82.58 30.26 142.13
C LYS A 566 81.05 30.01 142.12
N SER A 567 80.21 31.03 142.30
CA SER A 567 78.74 30.83 142.43
C SER A 567 77.79 31.71 141.59
N SER A 568 78.26 32.73 140.84
CA SER A 568 77.35 33.70 140.17
C SER A 568 76.90 33.36 138.73
N ASN A 569 77.46 32.32 138.09
CA ASN A 569 77.43 32.23 136.61
C ASN A 569 76.28 31.39 135.98
N TYR A 570 75.35 30.83 136.76
CA TYR A 570 74.38 29.82 136.24
C TYR A 570 72.98 30.34 135.85
N SER A 571 72.60 31.58 136.19
CA SER A 571 71.23 32.08 135.98
C SER A 571 70.97 32.63 134.57
N LEU A 572 71.99 33.18 133.90
CA LEU A 572 71.86 33.85 132.59
C LEU A 572 71.62 32.87 131.42
N GLN A 573 72.14 31.64 131.50
CA GLN A 573 72.02 30.67 130.41
C GLN A 573 70.58 30.18 130.15
N ARG A 574 69.71 30.17 131.17
CA ARG A 574 68.36 29.58 131.06
C ARG A 574 67.39 30.41 130.22
N LYS A 575 67.61 31.74 130.10
CA LYS A 575 66.66 32.66 129.46
C LYS A 575 66.82 32.78 127.94
N ILE A 576 67.99 32.43 127.40
CA ILE A 576 68.29 32.46 125.96
C ILE A 576 67.59 31.32 125.20
N LYS A 577 67.40 30.15 125.83
CA LYS A 577 66.80 28.98 125.18
C LYS A 577 65.32 29.19 124.82
N GLN A 578 64.58 29.90 125.68
CA GLN A 578 63.12 30.02 125.61
C GLN A 578 62.61 30.96 124.50
N LEU A 579 63.46 31.85 123.98
CA LEU A 579 63.10 32.79 122.90
C LEU A 579 63.29 32.19 121.49
N LYS A 580 64.03 31.08 121.34
CA LYS A 580 64.21 30.43 120.02
C LYS A 580 62.98 29.63 119.58
N GLU A 581 62.38 28.85 120.49
CA GLU A 581 61.21 27.99 120.21
C GLU A 581 59.94 28.79 119.81
N GLN A 582 59.85 30.09 120.11
CA GLN A 582 58.71 30.92 119.68
C GLN A 582 58.79 31.38 118.22
N ILE A 583 59.96 31.33 117.58
CA ILE A 583 60.13 31.80 116.19
C ILE A 583 59.71 30.69 115.21
N GLU A 584 60.24 29.47 115.37
CA GLU A 584 59.97 28.33 114.48
C GLU A 584 58.46 27.99 114.37
N ASN A 585 57.70 28.18 115.45
CA ASN A 585 56.25 27.96 115.46
C ASN A 585 55.46 28.94 114.57
N LYS A 586 55.99 30.13 114.25
CA LYS A 586 55.31 31.09 113.37
C LYS A 586 55.57 30.83 111.90
N ASP A 587 56.76 30.33 111.54
CA ASP A 587 57.09 30.01 110.15
C ASP A 587 56.23 28.86 109.61
N LEU A 588 55.99 27.82 110.42
CA LEU A 588 55.12 26.69 110.06
C LEU A 588 53.67 27.12 109.70
N HIS A 589 53.15 28.16 110.36
CA HIS A 589 51.79 28.66 110.11
C HIS A 589 51.69 29.41 108.77
N LEU A 590 52.75 30.12 108.36
CA LEU A 590 52.82 30.86 107.10
C LEU A 590 52.79 29.92 105.88
N ASP A 591 53.50 28.79 105.93
CA ASP A 591 53.55 27.85 104.80
C ASP A 591 52.24 27.07 104.62
N LEU A 592 51.51 26.80 105.70
CA LEU A 592 50.15 26.25 105.65
C LEU A 592 49.17 27.19 104.95
N LEU A 593 49.24 28.50 105.23
CA LEU A 593 48.41 29.51 104.57
C LEU A 593 48.74 29.64 103.08
N ARG A 594 50.03 29.63 102.70
CA ARG A 594 50.46 29.67 101.29
C ARG A 594 49.92 28.50 100.47
N LYS A 595 50.01 27.27 100.99
CA LYS A 595 49.44 26.08 100.33
C LYS A 595 47.92 26.15 100.15
N LYS A 596 47.21 26.76 101.12
CA LYS A 596 45.76 26.95 101.05
C LYS A 596 45.35 27.93 99.94
N VAL A 597 46.15 28.98 99.69
CA VAL A 597 45.91 29.95 98.60
C VAL A 597 46.05 29.28 97.23
N ILE A 598 47.17 28.58 96.98
CA ILE A 598 47.43 27.91 95.70
C ILE A 598 46.29 26.93 95.34
N SER A 599 45.87 26.10 96.30
CA SER A 599 44.77 25.14 96.12
C SER A 599 43.42 25.81 95.81
N LEU A 600 43.17 27.04 96.29
CA LEU A 600 41.96 27.80 95.98
C LEU A 600 42.04 28.48 94.61
N GLU A 601 43.23 28.88 94.16
CA GLU A 601 43.47 29.46 92.83
C GLU A 601 43.33 28.41 91.72
N GLU A 602 43.89 27.21 91.91
CA GLU A 602 43.73 26.06 91.01
C GLU A 602 42.26 25.66 90.85
N GLY A 603 41.52 25.54 91.96
CA GLY A 603 40.09 25.22 91.95
C GLY A 603 39.21 26.27 91.23
N ARG A 604 39.67 27.53 91.16
CA ARG A 604 38.99 28.59 90.42
C ARG A 604 39.18 28.46 88.90
N LEU A 605 40.37 28.07 88.44
CA LEU A 605 40.69 27.93 87.02
C LEU A 605 39.91 26.77 86.38
N VAL A 606 39.86 25.61 87.05
CA VAL A 606 39.11 24.44 86.56
C VAL A 606 37.61 24.76 86.42
N LYS A 607 37.05 25.60 87.29
CA LYS A 607 35.64 26.02 87.19
C LYS A 607 35.38 26.86 85.92
N THR A 608 36.30 27.75 85.55
CA THR A 608 36.13 28.61 84.36
C THR A 608 36.26 27.85 83.05
N ASP A 609 37.06 26.77 82.99
CA ASP A 609 37.13 25.93 81.79
C ASP A 609 35.85 25.10 81.58
N LEU A 610 35.28 24.54 82.66
CA LEU A 610 33.99 23.81 82.61
C LEU A 610 32.82 24.73 82.19
N GLU A 611 32.79 25.98 82.66
CA GLU A 611 31.79 26.96 82.24
C GLU A 611 31.89 27.25 80.72
N ARG A 612 33.10 27.32 80.15
CA ARG A 612 33.29 27.48 78.70
C ARG A 612 32.85 26.26 77.89
N GLU A 613 33.16 25.04 78.34
CA GLU A 613 32.72 23.80 77.66
C GLU A 613 31.18 23.68 77.64
N ILE A 614 30.50 24.09 78.72
CA ILE A 614 29.03 24.13 78.77
C ILE A 614 28.48 25.10 77.71
N ASP A 615 29.03 26.30 77.58
CA ASP A 615 28.60 27.28 76.58
C ASP A 615 28.80 26.78 75.13
N ASP A 616 29.94 26.12 74.85
CA ASP A 616 30.21 25.52 73.54
C ASP A 616 29.22 24.38 73.22
N HIS A 617 28.89 23.52 74.20
CA HIS A 617 27.87 22.48 74.04
C HIS A 617 26.46 23.06 73.85
N VAL A 618 26.10 24.14 74.54
CA VAL A 618 24.83 24.86 74.36
C VAL A 618 24.74 25.49 72.97
N LEU A 619 25.82 26.08 72.48
CA LEU A 619 25.90 26.65 71.13
C LEU A 619 25.75 25.56 70.05
N LEU A 620 26.41 24.42 70.23
CA LEU A 620 26.29 23.26 69.33
C LEU A 620 24.87 22.69 69.33
N SER A 621 24.26 22.53 70.52
CA SER A 621 22.87 22.07 70.68
C SER A 621 21.90 23.02 69.96
N ARG A 622 22.09 24.34 70.07
CA ARG A 622 21.27 25.34 69.36
C ARG A 622 21.41 25.25 67.83
N LYS A 623 22.63 25.02 67.32
CA LYS A 623 22.89 24.78 65.87
C LYS A 623 22.26 23.48 65.38
N MET A 624 22.29 22.41 66.18
CA MET A 624 21.65 21.14 65.83
C MET A 624 20.13 21.26 65.82
N LYS A 625 19.54 21.99 66.79
CA LYS A 625 18.10 22.27 66.83
C LYS A 625 17.63 23.01 65.57
N THR A 626 18.28 24.10 65.16
CA THR A 626 17.90 24.80 63.93
C THR A 626 18.13 23.94 62.68
N LYS A 627 19.13 23.05 62.67
CA LYS A 627 19.29 22.09 61.58
C LYS A 627 18.15 21.06 61.52
N VAL A 628 17.68 20.57 62.67
CA VAL A 628 16.50 19.67 62.75
C VAL A 628 15.21 20.39 62.32
N GLU A 629 15.02 21.64 62.73
CA GLU A 629 13.86 22.46 62.31
C GLU A 629 13.85 22.67 60.79
N THR A 630 14.98 23.06 60.18
CA THR A 630 15.08 23.23 58.72
C THR A 630 14.86 21.92 57.93
N LEU A 631 15.39 20.79 58.41
CA LEU A 631 15.15 19.48 57.79
C LEU A 631 13.69 19.04 57.94
N THR A 632 13.05 19.35 59.08
CA THR A 632 11.63 19.04 59.31
C THR A 632 10.73 19.85 58.37
N GLN A 633 11.06 21.12 58.14
CA GLN A 633 10.34 21.95 57.17
C GLN A 633 10.49 21.38 55.74
N GLN A 634 11.71 21.06 55.30
CA GLN A 634 11.94 20.45 53.98
C GLN A 634 11.17 19.14 53.79
N VAL A 635 11.07 18.30 54.82
CA VAL A 635 10.26 17.07 54.78
C VAL A 635 8.77 17.37 54.66
N ASN A 636 8.27 18.44 55.28
CA ASN A 636 6.86 18.85 55.14
C ASN A 636 6.57 19.47 53.77
N ASP A 637 7.47 20.28 53.23
CA ASP A 637 7.35 20.85 51.89
C ASP A 637 7.29 19.74 50.82
N LEU A 638 8.20 18.76 50.90
CA LEU A 638 8.21 17.57 50.03
C LEU A 638 6.97 16.68 50.20
N LYS A 639 6.39 16.59 51.41
CA LYS A 639 5.10 15.91 51.61
C LYS A 639 3.95 16.65 50.93
N ASN A 640 3.93 17.97 51.02
CA ASN A 640 2.91 18.81 50.37
C ASN A 640 3.00 18.75 48.84
N GLU A 641 4.23 18.78 48.29
CA GLU A 641 4.45 18.54 46.86
C GLU A 641 3.96 17.15 46.44
N ASN A 642 4.24 16.12 47.24
CA ASN A 642 3.78 14.74 46.97
C ASN A 642 2.24 14.61 47.00
N THR A 643 1.54 15.31 47.90
CA THR A 643 0.07 15.35 47.90
C THR A 643 -0.49 16.12 46.71
N GLN A 644 0.15 17.23 46.31
CA GLN A 644 -0.23 18.00 45.12
C GLN A 644 -0.03 17.20 43.83
N LEU A 645 1.09 16.48 43.69
CA LEU A 645 1.36 15.58 42.56
C LEU A 645 0.34 14.43 42.50
N LYS A 646 -0.07 13.87 43.65
CA LYS A 646 -1.15 12.86 43.71
C LYS A 646 -2.48 13.42 43.24
N ALA A 647 -2.84 14.65 43.61
CA ALA A 647 -4.05 15.32 43.12
C ALA A 647 -4.00 15.55 41.60
N GLN A 648 -2.86 16.00 41.07
CA GLN A 648 -2.66 16.14 39.62
C GLN A 648 -2.76 14.79 38.88
N ILE A 649 -2.24 13.70 39.46
CA ILE A 649 -2.38 12.35 38.90
C ILE A 649 -3.86 11.93 38.86
N THR A 650 -4.67 12.22 39.89
CA THR A 650 -6.11 11.96 39.86
C THR A 650 -6.82 12.80 38.80
N ASP A 651 -6.48 14.09 38.66
CA ASP A 651 -7.06 14.95 37.62
C ASP A 651 -6.74 14.45 36.21
N VAL A 652 -5.48 14.08 35.95
CA VAL A 652 -5.05 13.44 34.69
C VAL A 652 -5.82 12.14 34.43
N HIS A 653 -6.10 11.33 35.46
CA HIS A 653 -6.91 10.13 35.30
C HIS A 653 -8.37 10.46 34.94
N THR A 654 -8.99 11.50 35.53
CA THR A 654 -10.35 11.92 35.14
C THR A 654 -10.38 12.45 33.70
N LEU A 655 -9.37 13.23 33.28
CA LEU A 655 -9.24 13.72 31.91
C LEU A 655 -9.06 12.57 30.91
N LYS A 656 -8.26 11.55 31.25
CA LYS A 656 -8.10 10.33 30.45
C LYS A 656 -9.42 9.55 30.31
N GLY A 657 -10.22 9.48 31.38
CA GLY A 657 -11.57 8.91 31.33
C GLY A 657 -12.49 9.66 30.35
N ARG A 658 -12.55 10.99 30.49
CA ARG A 658 -13.32 11.86 29.59
C ARG A 658 -12.85 11.78 28.13
N LEU A 659 -11.54 11.65 27.89
CA LEU A 659 -10.99 11.46 26.55
C LEU A 659 -11.48 10.13 25.95
N ALA A 660 -11.41 9.03 26.69
CA ALA A 660 -11.88 7.72 26.24
C ALA A 660 -13.40 7.70 25.94
N GLU A 661 -14.21 8.47 26.68
CA GLU A 661 -15.63 8.69 26.35
C GLU A 661 -15.82 9.46 25.04
N ARG A 662 -15.02 10.52 24.81
CA ARG A 662 -15.08 11.28 23.55
C ARG A 662 -14.61 10.45 22.35
N GLU A 663 -13.62 9.58 22.51
CA GLU A 663 -13.23 8.62 21.47
C GLU A 663 -14.32 7.59 21.15
N LYS A 664 -15.15 7.19 22.13
CA LYS A 664 -16.32 6.33 21.88
C LYS A 664 -17.37 7.07 21.06
N GLU A 665 -17.66 8.32 21.40
CA GLU A 665 -18.62 9.15 20.66
C GLU A 665 -18.14 9.48 19.24
N VAL A 666 -16.85 9.78 19.05
CA VAL A 666 -16.26 9.96 17.71
C VAL A 666 -16.39 8.68 16.87
N ARG A 667 -16.14 7.50 17.44
CA ARG A 667 -16.36 6.21 16.75
C ARG A 667 -17.82 6.01 16.35
N ARG A 668 -18.77 6.33 17.23
CA ARG A 668 -20.21 6.28 16.95
C ARG A 668 -20.61 7.21 15.80
N LEU A 669 -20.12 8.45 15.81
CA LEU A 669 -20.37 9.44 14.76
C LEU A 669 -19.76 9.05 13.42
N LEU A 670 -18.56 8.44 13.41
CA LEU A 670 -17.95 7.91 12.18
C LEU A 670 -18.78 6.76 11.58
N GLU A 671 -19.36 5.89 12.40
CA GLU A 671 -20.25 4.83 11.93
C GLU A 671 -21.57 5.39 11.36
N ASP A 672 -22.12 6.44 11.98
CA ASP A 672 -23.29 7.15 11.46
C ASP A 672 -23.00 7.87 10.13
N ILE A 673 -21.82 8.50 9.98
CA ILE A 673 -21.35 9.08 8.71
C ILE A 673 -21.26 8.00 7.63
N ASN A 674 -20.63 6.86 7.93
CA ASN A 674 -20.50 5.75 6.97
C ASN A 674 -21.89 5.22 6.53
N LYS A 675 -22.85 5.11 7.46
CA LYS A 675 -24.25 4.77 7.12
C LYS A 675 -24.87 5.81 6.18
N LEU A 676 -24.66 7.10 6.44
CA LEU A 676 -25.17 8.19 5.59
C LEU A 676 -24.52 8.17 4.20
N GLU A 677 -23.20 7.97 4.09
CA GLU A 677 -22.49 7.83 2.81
C GLU A 677 -23.01 6.64 1.99
N ASN A 678 -23.19 5.48 2.62
CA ASN A 678 -23.83 4.33 1.97
C ASN A 678 -25.25 4.64 1.46
N THR A 679 -26.05 5.44 2.19
CA THR A 679 -27.37 5.87 1.70
C THR A 679 -27.28 6.89 0.56
N ARG A 680 -26.33 7.84 0.62
CA ARG A 680 -26.03 8.80 -0.45
C ARG A 680 -25.68 8.07 -1.74
N ASP A 681 -24.80 7.08 -1.68
CA ASP A 681 -24.30 6.39 -2.87
C ASP A 681 -25.39 5.53 -3.51
N ARG A 682 -26.22 4.85 -2.70
CA ARG A 682 -27.43 4.17 -3.19
C ARG A 682 -28.42 5.14 -3.84
N GLN A 683 -28.59 6.34 -3.28
CA GLN A 683 -29.44 7.37 -3.86
C GLN A 683 -28.83 7.95 -5.16
N ALA A 684 -27.52 8.15 -5.23
CA ALA A 684 -26.83 8.62 -6.43
C ALA A 684 -26.97 7.62 -7.60
N VAL A 685 -26.78 6.32 -7.35
CA VAL A 685 -27.04 5.26 -8.35
C VAL A 685 -28.52 5.26 -8.78
N LYS A 686 -29.45 5.46 -7.85
CA LYS A 686 -30.89 5.58 -8.18
C LYS A 686 -31.22 6.83 -8.99
N ILE A 687 -30.52 7.94 -8.77
CA ILE A 687 -30.66 9.16 -9.57
C ILE A 687 -30.10 8.94 -10.98
N SER A 688 -28.89 8.38 -11.11
CA SER A 688 -28.27 8.05 -12.41
C SER A 688 -29.19 7.16 -13.24
N THR A 689 -29.67 6.04 -12.67
CA THR A 689 -30.56 5.11 -13.38
C THR A 689 -31.93 5.73 -13.73
N LEU A 690 -32.39 6.76 -13.02
CA LEU A 690 -33.56 7.54 -13.42
C LEU A 690 -33.24 8.55 -14.53
N GLN A 691 -32.05 9.16 -14.53
CA GLN A 691 -31.59 10.02 -15.62
C GLN A 691 -31.40 9.22 -16.91
N ASP A 692 -30.77 8.05 -16.86
CA ASP A 692 -30.61 7.15 -18.00
C ASP A 692 -31.97 6.75 -18.60
N ARG A 693 -32.97 6.49 -17.74
CA ARG A 693 -34.35 6.21 -18.17
C ARG A 693 -35.07 7.41 -18.76
N ILE A 694 -34.81 8.63 -18.26
CA ILE A 694 -35.37 9.86 -18.85
C ILE A 694 -34.75 10.08 -20.23
N HIS A 695 -33.43 9.96 -20.36
CA HIS A 695 -32.74 10.07 -21.65
C HIS A 695 -33.22 9.03 -22.67
N ALA A 696 -33.40 7.77 -22.27
CA ALA A 696 -33.95 6.74 -23.16
C ALA A 696 -35.38 7.04 -23.63
N VAL A 697 -36.21 7.70 -22.79
CA VAL A 697 -37.57 8.13 -23.17
C VAL A 697 -37.53 9.38 -24.06
N ASP A 698 -36.65 10.34 -23.80
CA ASP A 698 -36.44 11.50 -24.67
C ASP A 698 -35.91 11.08 -26.05
N ASP A 699 -34.96 10.15 -26.10
CA ASP A 699 -34.43 9.60 -27.36
C ASP A 699 -35.51 8.87 -28.16
N ASP A 700 -36.33 8.02 -27.52
CA ASP A 700 -37.46 7.35 -28.17
C ASP A 700 -38.52 8.36 -28.64
N ALA A 701 -38.85 9.37 -27.83
CA ALA A 701 -39.76 10.45 -28.23
C ALA A 701 -39.22 11.26 -29.41
N ASN A 702 -37.91 11.56 -29.44
CA ASN A 702 -37.26 12.25 -30.55
C ASN A 702 -37.20 11.38 -31.82
N GLN A 703 -36.93 10.08 -31.71
CA GLN A 703 -36.98 9.15 -32.85
C GLN A 703 -38.40 9.01 -33.41
N ASN A 704 -39.41 8.92 -32.55
CA ASN A 704 -40.82 8.90 -32.95
C ASN A 704 -41.23 10.23 -33.60
N LEU A 705 -40.78 11.37 -33.09
CA LEU A 705 -41.01 12.69 -33.69
C LEU A 705 -40.35 12.81 -35.07
N LEU A 706 -39.08 12.40 -35.20
CA LEU A 706 -38.35 12.39 -36.48
C LEU A 706 -38.99 11.44 -37.50
N SER A 707 -39.42 10.26 -37.06
CA SER A 707 -40.17 9.31 -37.88
C SER A 707 -41.50 9.90 -38.36
N SER A 708 -42.27 10.52 -37.46
CA SER A 708 -43.52 11.19 -37.80
C SER A 708 -43.33 12.41 -38.71
N ASP A 709 -42.27 13.19 -38.52
CA ASP A 709 -41.93 14.32 -39.37
C ASP A 709 -41.50 13.85 -40.77
N ASN A 710 -40.79 12.72 -40.85
CA ASN A 710 -40.46 12.06 -42.12
C ASN A 710 -41.68 11.48 -42.84
N THR A 711 -42.63 10.85 -42.14
CA THR A 711 -43.89 10.40 -42.77
C THR A 711 -44.78 11.57 -43.19
N VAL A 712 -44.88 12.64 -42.40
CA VAL A 712 -45.57 13.88 -42.78
C VAL A 712 -44.91 14.52 -44.00
N ARG A 713 -43.58 14.56 -44.09
CA ARG A 713 -42.86 15.02 -45.31
C ARG A 713 -43.15 14.14 -46.52
N ALA A 714 -43.14 12.81 -46.36
CA ALA A 714 -43.46 11.88 -47.44
C ALA A 714 -44.89 12.10 -47.96
N LEU A 715 -45.88 12.10 -47.07
CA LEU A 715 -47.29 12.38 -47.40
C LEU A 715 -47.48 13.78 -47.99
N SER A 716 -46.74 14.78 -47.54
CA SER A 716 -46.78 16.14 -48.10
C SER A 716 -46.22 16.18 -49.54
N ASN A 717 -45.16 15.41 -49.81
CA ASN A 717 -44.59 15.27 -51.15
C ASN A 717 -45.53 14.51 -52.09
N GLU A 718 -46.14 13.41 -51.62
CA GLU A 718 -47.17 12.66 -52.35
C GLU A 718 -48.39 13.53 -52.64
N LEU A 719 -48.90 14.29 -51.66
CA LEU A 719 -50.00 15.22 -51.83
C LEU A 719 -49.66 16.31 -52.86
N ARG A 720 -48.43 16.84 -52.85
CA ARG A 720 -47.96 17.80 -53.83
C ARG A 720 -47.86 17.20 -55.24
N PHE A 721 -47.41 15.94 -55.35
CA PHE A 721 -47.35 15.20 -56.61
C PHE A 721 -48.76 14.88 -57.16
N LEU A 722 -49.68 14.44 -56.30
CA LEU A 722 -51.08 14.19 -56.65
C LEU A 722 -51.79 15.48 -57.06
N LYS A 723 -51.55 16.59 -56.35
CA LYS A 723 -52.06 17.91 -56.72
C LYS A 723 -51.55 18.36 -58.09
N GLY A 724 -50.24 18.25 -58.36
CA GLY A 724 -49.68 18.58 -59.67
C GLY A 724 -50.21 17.65 -60.79
N SER A 725 -50.44 16.38 -60.47
CA SER A 725 -51.05 15.42 -61.41
C SER A 725 -52.52 15.75 -61.69
N LEU A 726 -53.29 16.15 -60.67
CA LEU A 726 -54.67 16.63 -60.81
C LEU A 726 -54.74 17.93 -61.61
N GLU A 727 -53.85 18.88 -61.34
CA GLU A 727 -53.74 20.13 -62.12
C GLU A 727 -53.52 19.84 -63.61
N GLN A 728 -52.59 18.92 -63.96
CA GLN A 728 -52.39 18.48 -65.34
C GLN A 728 -53.63 17.80 -65.97
N VAL A 729 -54.36 16.99 -65.20
CA VAL A 729 -55.62 16.38 -65.68
C VAL A 729 -56.68 17.45 -65.91
N THR A 730 -56.86 18.40 -64.99
CA THR A 730 -57.82 19.50 -65.15
C THR A 730 -57.45 20.43 -66.31
N GLU A 731 -56.16 20.68 -66.56
CA GLU A 731 -55.72 21.46 -67.72
C GLU A 731 -55.99 20.70 -69.03
N ARG A 732 -55.73 19.38 -69.05
CA ARG A 732 -56.06 18.51 -70.19
C ARG A 732 -57.57 18.47 -70.45
N GLU A 733 -58.38 18.35 -69.40
CA GLU A 733 -59.84 18.38 -69.46
C GLU A 733 -60.34 19.73 -69.99
N GLN A 734 -59.84 20.85 -69.46
CA GLN A 734 -60.20 22.19 -69.94
C GLN A 734 -59.85 22.35 -71.43
N ARG A 735 -58.67 21.91 -71.87
CA ARG A 735 -58.29 21.92 -73.29
C ARG A 735 -59.24 21.07 -74.16
N LEU A 736 -59.75 19.95 -73.64
CA LEU A 736 -60.74 19.11 -74.33
C LEU A 736 -62.13 19.75 -74.35
N LEU A 737 -62.54 20.44 -73.28
CA LEU A 737 -63.79 21.21 -73.21
C LEU A 737 -63.75 22.43 -74.14
N ASP A 738 -62.63 23.16 -74.19
CA ASP A 738 -62.40 24.27 -75.11
C ASP A 738 -62.43 23.78 -76.57
N PHE A 739 -61.83 22.61 -76.85
CA PHE A 739 -61.89 21.97 -78.17
C PHE A 739 -63.32 21.52 -78.53
N ARG A 740 -64.06 20.91 -77.60
CA ARG A 740 -65.48 20.56 -77.77
C ARG A 740 -66.34 21.79 -78.04
N ALA A 741 -66.14 22.88 -77.30
CA ALA A 741 -66.84 24.15 -77.48
C ALA A 741 -66.47 24.84 -78.81
N LEU A 742 -65.21 24.74 -79.25
CA LEU A 742 -64.77 25.19 -80.56
C LEU A 742 -65.48 24.41 -81.68
N ILE A 743 -65.52 23.08 -81.61
CA ILE A 743 -66.23 22.24 -82.57
C ILE A 743 -67.73 22.55 -82.58
N ALA A 744 -68.39 22.60 -81.41
CA ALA A 744 -69.82 22.92 -81.33
C ALA A 744 -70.14 24.27 -82.02
N ARG A 745 -69.33 25.30 -81.76
CA ARG A 745 -69.43 26.61 -82.41
C ARG A 745 -69.19 26.55 -83.92
N MET A 746 -68.23 25.76 -84.40
CA MET A 746 -68.01 25.55 -85.84
C MET A 746 -69.19 24.85 -86.54
N LEU A 747 -69.96 24.03 -85.81
CA LEU A 747 -71.15 23.32 -86.29
C LEU A 747 -72.46 24.12 -86.14
N GLY A 748 -72.39 25.39 -85.73
CA GLY A 748 -73.56 26.22 -85.46
C GLY A 748 -74.44 25.69 -84.32
N LEU A 749 -73.83 25.04 -83.33
CA LEU A 749 -74.45 24.71 -82.03
C LEU A 749 -74.09 25.83 -81.03
N ASP A 750 -75.03 26.25 -80.18
CA ASP A 750 -74.75 27.32 -79.22
C ASP A 750 -73.84 26.80 -78.10
N ALA A 751 -72.59 27.28 -78.11
CA ALA A 751 -71.59 26.94 -77.10
C ALA A 751 -71.92 27.50 -75.70
N LYS A 752 -72.93 28.38 -75.55
CA LYS A 752 -73.40 28.87 -74.24
C LYS A 752 -74.25 27.85 -73.48
N THR A 753 -74.87 26.91 -74.19
CA THR A 753 -75.58 25.79 -73.57
C THR A 753 -74.60 24.66 -73.27
N LEU A 754 -74.26 24.47 -71.99
CA LEU A 754 -73.32 23.44 -71.52
C LEU A 754 -73.75 21.99 -71.88
N ALA A 755 -75.06 21.83 -72.16
CA ALA A 755 -75.76 20.57 -72.35
C ALA A 755 -76.01 20.17 -73.82
N VAL A 756 -75.16 20.59 -74.78
CA VAL A 756 -75.16 19.99 -76.13
C VAL A 756 -74.64 18.55 -76.03
N PRO A 757 -75.45 17.51 -76.28
CA PRO A 757 -74.98 16.13 -76.15
C PRO A 757 -73.96 15.80 -77.24
N ASP A 758 -72.94 15.00 -76.92
CA ASP A 758 -71.87 14.69 -77.89
C ASP A 758 -72.40 13.93 -79.13
N TYR A 759 -73.53 13.23 -79.02
CA TYR A 759 -74.20 12.61 -80.17
C TYR A 759 -74.72 13.64 -81.18
N GLU A 760 -75.10 14.86 -80.78
CA GLU A 760 -75.54 15.90 -81.70
C GLU A 760 -74.37 16.55 -82.44
N ILE A 761 -73.26 16.77 -81.71
CA ILE A 761 -71.98 17.22 -82.29
C ILE A 761 -71.51 16.18 -83.32
N THR A 762 -71.51 14.91 -82.94
CA THR A 762 -71.10 13.78 -83.79
C THR A 762 -72.02 13.64 -85.00
N ALA A 763 -73.34 13.64 -84.82
CA ALA A 763 -74.29 13.52 -85.92
C ALA A 763 -74.27 14.74 -86.88
N ARG A 764 -73.92 15.95 -86.42
CA ARG A 764 -73.70 17.11 -87.31
C ARG A 764 -72.36 17.01 -88.05
N LEU A 765 -71.29 16.56 -87.39
CA LEU A 765 -70.02 16.25 -88.05
C LEU A 765 -70.19 15.17 -89.13
N GLU A 766 -70.89 14.08 -88.82
CA GLU A 766 -71.21 13.00 -89.75
C GLU A 766 -72.06 13.50 -90.93
N ARG A 767 -73.03 14.40 -90.71
CA ARG A 767 -73.80 15.04 -91.80
C ARG A 767 -72.95 15.97 -92.66
N LEU A 768 -72.01 16.72 -92.08
CA LEU A 768 -71.05 17.52 -92.83
C LEU A 768 -70.07 16.64 -93.63
N LEU A 769 -69.58 15.55 -93.02
CA LEU A 769 -68.73 14.56 -93.67
C LEU A 769 -69.45 13.75 -94.76
N THR A 770 -70.76 13.56 -94.67
CA THR A 770 -71.57 12.89 -95.72
C THR A 770 -72.09 13.84 -96.80
N THR A 771 -72.20 15.16 -96.52
CA THR A 771 -72.42 16.17 -97.57
C THR A 771 -71.12 16.61 -98.27
N VAL A 772 -69.96 16.34 -97.66
CA VAL A 772 -68.62 16.56 -98.25
C VAL A 772 -67.98 15.22 -98.64
N GLN A 773 -68.53 14.57 -99.67
CA GLN A 773 -67.81 13.55 -100.46
C GLN A 773 -68.20 13.64 -101.95
N PRO A 774 -67.32 13.27 -102.91
CA PRO A 774 -66.01 12.65 -102.72
C PRO A 774 -64.87 13.40 -103.46
N THR A 775 -64.01 14.13 -102.76
CA THR A 775 -62.63 14.44 -103.20
C THR A 775 -61.84 15.10 -102.08
N MET A 776 -60.98 14.32 -101.40
CA MET A 776 -59.73 14.74 -100.73
C MET A 776 -59.13 13.47 -100.10
N ALA A 777 -58.32 12.74 -100.86
CA ALA A 777 -57.52 11.64 -100.31
C ALA A 777 -56.24 12.21 -99.69
N ILE A 778 -56.16 12.26 -98.36
CA ILE A 778 -54.97 12.69 -97.60
C ILE A 778 -54.72 11.68 -96.45
N PRO A 779 -53.45 11.38 -96.09
CA PRO A 779 -53.10 10.04 -95.61
C PRO A 779 -53.43 9.70 -94.15
N PHE A 780 -53.49 8.40 -93.91
CA PHE A 780 -53.49 7.74 -92.61
C PHE A 780 -52.22 8.09 -91.81
N VAL A 781 -52.30 9.03 -90.87
CA VAL A 781 -51.19 9.33 -89.94
C VAL A 781 -51.19 8.27 -88.83
N GLN A 782 -50.10 7.52 -88.74
CA GLN A 782 -49.85 6.60 -87.63
C GLN A 782 -49.76 7.39 -86.31
N VAL A 783 -50.70 7.14 -85.39
CA VAL A 783 -50.53 7.52 -83.98
C VAL A 783 -49.70 6.42 -83.31
N PRO A 784 -48.53 6.73 -82.73
CA PRO A 784 -47.71 5.71 -82.08
C PRO A 784 -48.39 5.24 -80.78
N THR A 785 -48.67 3.94 -80.69
CA THR A 785 -49.10 3.30 -79.44
C THR A 785 -47.93 3.22 -78.47
N SER A 786 -47.69 4.27 -77.67
CA SER A 786 -46.80 4.18 -76.51
C SER A 786 -47.48 3.35 -75.42
N THR A 787 -47.26 2.03 -75.46
CA THR A 787 -47.51 1.14 -74.32
C THR A 787 -46.70 1.61 -73.12
N THR A 788 -47.33 2.36 -72.21
CA THR A 788 -46.83 2.55 -70.86
C THR A 788 -46.92 1.23 -70.12
N LYS A 789 -45.88 0.40 -70.24
CA LYS A 789 -45.67 -0.75 -69.37
C LYS A 789 -45.49 -0.23 -67.94
N SER A 790 -46.38 -0.62 -67.05
CA SER A 790 -46.18 -0.45 -65.61
C SER A 790 -44.99 -1.29 -65.16
N THR A 791 -43.82 -0.68 -65.06
CA THR A 791 -42.66 -1.27 -64.38
C THR A 791 -42.61 -0.78 -62.95
N ASN A 792 -43.13 -1.61 -62.03
CA ASN A 792 -42.76 -1.51 -60.63
C ASN A 792 -41.24 -1.65 -60.52
N ILE A 793 -40.55 -0.62 -60.03
CA ILE A 793 -39.16 -0.74 -59.58
C ILE A 793 -39.09 -0.23 -58.15
N THR A 794 -38.95 -1.20 -57.25
CA THR A 794 -38.71 -1.02 -55.83
C THR A 794 -37.46 -0.16 -55.61
N GLN A 795 -37.59 0.92 -54.85
CA GLN A 795 -36.43 1.63 -54.32
C GLN A 795 -35.76 0.77 -53.24
N GLN A 796 -34.56 0.28 -53.50
CA GLN A 796 -33.59 0.04 -52.43
C GLN A 796 -32.60 1.19 -52.40
N HIS A 797 -32.64 1.96 -51.31
CA HIS A 797 -31.59 2.91 -50.99
C HIS A 797 -30.35 2.17 -50.48
N GLN A 798 -29.21 2.35 -51.17
CA GLN A 798 -27.91 2.36 -50.51
C GLN A 798 -27.09 3.58 -50.97
N SER A 799 -26.19 4.00 -50.08
CA SER A 799 -25.49 5.28 -50.08
C SER A 799 -24.43 5.41 -51.20
N PRO A 800 -24.13 6.64 -51.63
CA PRO A 800 -22.74 6.99 -51.90
C PRO A 800 -22.34 8.35 -51.30
N TYR A 801 -21.38 8.34 -50.37
CA TYR A 801 -20.64 9.54 -49.96
C TYR A 801 -19.13 9.29 -50.00
N GLN A 802 -18.51 9.59 -51.14
CA GLN A 802 -17.11 9.99 -51.16
C GLN A 802 -16.76 10.69 -52.47
N TYR A 803 -16.46 12.00 -52.40
CA TYR A 803 -15.39 12.60 -53.19
C TYR A 803 -14.85 13.85 -52.47
N HIS A 804 -13.53 13.99 -52.45
CA HIS A 804 -12.83 15.19 -51.99
C HIS A 804 -12.87 16.30 -53.04
N HIS A 805 -12.82 17.57 -52.59
CA HIS A 805 -11.80 18.49 -53.11
C HIS A 805 -11.51 19.64 -52.13
N HIS A 806 -10.23 20.00 -52.03
CA HIS A 806 -9.76 21.24 -51.40
C HIS A 806 -10.03 22.45 -52.30
N HIS A 807 -10.28 23.63 -51.71
CA HIS A 807 -9.40 24.80 -51.90
C HIS A 807 -9.70 25.97 -50.93
N HIS A 808 -8.65 26.45 -50.28
CA HIS A 808 -8.49 27.80 -49.67
C HIS A 808 -8.32 28.89 -50.77
N PRO A 809 -8.12 30.21 -50.46
CA PRO A 809 -8.52 31.05 -49.30
C PRO A 809 -9.06 32.46 -49.70
N ARG A 810 -9.59 33.27 -48.75
CA ARG A 810 -9.06 34.64 -48.45
C ARG A 810 -9.77 35.39 -47.30
N HIS A 811 -8.93 36.18 -46.60
CA HIS A 811 -9.18 37.24 -45.62
C HIS A 811 -10.43 38.12 -45.79
N GLN A 812 -11.02 38.57 -44.67
CA GLN A 812 -10.70 39.91 -44.12
C GLN A 812 -11.08 40.12 -42.64
N ASN A 813 -10.22 40.93 -42.01
CA ASN A 813 -10.23 41.46 -40.65
C ASN A 813 -11.52 42.15 -40.20
N THR A 814 -11.74 42.20 -38.88
CA THR A 814 -11.76 43.48 -38.14
C THR A 814 -11.42 43.29 -36.66
N HIS A 815 -10.90 44.36 -36.04
CA HIS A 815 -10.41 44.38 -34.67
C HIS A 815 -11.53 44.40 -33.62
N SER A 816 -11.26 43.87 -32.42
CA SER A 816 -10.89 44.76 -31.31
C SER A 816 -10.25 44.00 -30.14
N ALA A 817 -9.22 44.59 -29.55
CA ALA A 817 -8.62 44.13 -28.30
C ALA A 817 -9.22 44.93 -27.13
N HIS A 818 -9.20 44.36 -25.93
CA HIS A 818 -8.75 45.03 -24.70
C HIS A 818 -8.69 44.00 -23.56
N GLY A 819 -7.57 43.93 -22.85
CA GLY A 819 -7.45 43.15 -21.61
C GLY A 819 -7.20 44.07 -20.42
N ARG A 820 -7.43 43.57 -19.20
CA ARG A 820 -6.62 43.86 -18.00
C ARG A 820 -7.08 43.05 -16.77
N HIS A 821 -6.11 42.79 -15.89
CA HIS A 821 -6.27 42.18 -14.58
C HIS A 821 -7.15 43.02 -13.63
N ARG A 822 -7.83 42.37 -12.67
CA ARG A 822 -7.55 42.53 -11.21
C ARG A 822 -8.43 41.64 -10.31
N SER A 823 -7.86 41.24 -9.17
CA SER A 823 -8.51 40.63 -8.00
C SER A 823 -8.95 41.72 -6.99
N PRO A 824 -9.41 41.43 -5.74
CA PRO A 824 -10.81 41.12 -5.40
C PRO A 824 -11.39 42.00 -4.25
N SER A 825 -12.58 41.64 -3.74
CA SER A 825 -13.19 42.07 -2.44
C SER A 825 -13.94 43.44 -2.41
N PRO A 826 -14.64 43.83 -1.31
CA PRO A 826 -15.78 43.13 -0.67
C PRO A 826 -16.96 44.09 -0.26
N ILE A 827 -18.19 43.60 -0.02
CA ILE A 827 -19.28 44.39 0.64
C ILE A 827 -20.03 43.55 1.70
N SER A 828 -20.56 44.26 2.73
CA SER A 828 -21.02 43.75 4.03
C SER A 828 -22.44 44.23 4.42
N ARG A 829 -23.19 43.42 5.18
CA ARG A 829 -24.29 43.73 6.14
C ARG A 829 -24.57 42.45 6.96
N ARG A 830 -24.69 42.33 8.29
CA ARG A 830 -24.81 43.19 9.51
C ARG A 830 -26.18 43.09 10.22
N THR A 831 -26.26 42.19 11.21
CA THR A 831 -27.12 42.21 12.42
C THR A 831 -26.41 41.34 13.49
N GLN A 832 -25.86 41.83 14.62
CA GLN A 832 -26.42 42.49 15.82
C GLN A 832 -26.79 41.50 16.97
N GLY A 833 -26.32 41.80 18.20
CA GLY A 833 -26.37 40.96 19.43
C GLY A 833 -25.05 40.21 19.69
N GLY A 834 -24.29 40.35 20.79
CA GLY A 834 -24.56 40.75 22.19
C GLY A 834 -24.59 39.49 23.07
N HIS A 835 -23.79 39.26 24.13
CA HIS A 835 -22.93 40.12 24.95
C HIS A 835 -21.64 39.45 25.49
N ARG A 836 -20.66 40.32 25.77
CA ARG A 836 -19.51 40.26 26.71
C ARG A 836 -19.45 39.12 27.78
N ALA A 837 -18.23 38.58 27.93
CA ALA A 837 -17.50 38.60 29.21
C ALA A 837 -15.99 38.79 28.95
N ARG A 838 -15.26 39.41 29.89
CA ARG A 838 -13.81 39.70 29.82
C ARG A 838 -13.13 39.21 31.11
N SER A 839 -11.79 39.28 31.12
CA SER A 839 -10.90 39.37 32.30
C SER A 839 -10.45 38.05 32.95
N LEU A 840 -9.26 37.93 33.53
CA LEU A 840 -8.02 38.76 33.45
C LEU A 840 -6.82 37.89 33.91
N SER A 841 -5.59 38.31 33.57
CA SER A 841 -4.34 37.66 34.03
C SER A 841 -4.07 37.91 35.52
N PRO A 842 -3.41 36.98 36.26
CA PRO A 842 -2.97 37.23 37.63
C PRO A 842 -1.70 38.08 37.68
N LEU A 843 -1.72 39.15 38.50
CA LEU A 843 -0.52 39.88 38.94
C LEU A 843 -0.07 39.34 40.30
N GLN A 844 1.24 39.21 40.50
CA GLN A 844 1.81 38.93 41.83
C GLN A 844 1.61 40.13 42.76
N VAL A 845 1.19 39.87 43.99
CA VAL A 845 1.29 40.79 45.12
C VAL A 845 1.97 40.04 46.27
N GLY A 846 3.08 40.57 46.77
CA GLY A 846 3.76 40.02 47.94
C GLY A 846 3.00 40.36 49.22
N ILE A 847 3.03 39.45 50.20
CA ILE A 847 2.46 39.67 51.53
C ILE A 847 3.60 39.69 52.56
N ASP A 848 3.58 40.73 53.38
CA ASP A 848 4.54 41.05 54.43
C ASP A 848 4.35 40.12 55.67
N PRO A 849 5.41 39.53 56.26
CA PRO A 849 5.25 38.49 57.27
C PRO A 849 5.09 39.08 58.69
N ARG A 850 3.87 39.54 59.04
CA ARG A 850 3.57 40.00 60.41
C ARG A 850 2.10 40.00 60.83
N THR A 851 1.43 38.85 60.74
CA THR A 851 0.19 38.58 61.51
C THR A 851 0.11 37.10 61.89
N TYR A 852 0.03 36.86 63.20
CA TYR A 852 -0.05 35.60 63.97
C TYR A 852 -0.25 34.28 63.20
#